data_AF-A0A4Z1G6H8-F1
#
_entry.id   AF-A0A4Z1G6H8-F1
#
_cell.length_a   1.000
_cell.length_b   1.000
_cell.length_c   1.000
_cell.angle_alpha   90.00
_cell.angle_beta   90.00
_cell.angle_gamma   90.00
#
_symmetry.space_group_name_H-M   'P 1'
#
loop_
_entity.id
_entity.type
_entity.pdbx_description
1 polymer ?
#
loop_
_entity_poly.entity_id
_entity_poly.type
_entity_poly.pdbx_seq_one_letter_code
_entity_poly.pdbx_strand_id
1 'polypeptide(L)'
;MGSVDVHTEMGRQNSQYYDVLIVGSGPIGAVYARTLIDANKGISVLMVEVGDQRSKLIGDHHKNNAVVQKDISRFGSTVNGVSHLLSEPPDAATQPLDPDSLAYPQSEFVWKNQNAKQLLHNNLPAAPAIREVGGTGAYWSCVTPEQHPEIERSDIFSHEEWKVLYDRARALFNTTDTAFDASIRQQLIKKTLRRANGNREFVSLPLACQRNKKNPDYIKWTSTASILGDLAEPKYDGGDFELKAQRCCTRLIIDADSKRVVGAELKNLVTNEVVIAEAKKYVICAGATLTTGLLFNSGIHHDSGYPALGRYLTEQTMAWCQVVIQKSLVESVWDDPRCKGHSKNFPKDPLRIPFNDPYPMITTPISKEYPWHTQIQRDPFRVSPVPNKIDSRLIVDLQFFGYVKPTRDNCVEFSSDNLDVFGMPRPVFQYQIGEDDAARARDMMKDMVKLALEIGDFVPGCEPKYLPPGAAQHICGTTRAGKKDDGTSIVDRTLLCLVNIGKIVKKLNFDLSNSKSLPSQTVTVKINDVKQERTSSPNPSMSAKLFQIPLIAVTPTFNLHSIVQRSVKAGDDNASEDHPSVKIYNSAELMFADPEIDIIVVTTPPETHFTFTKAALQAGKHVIVEKPFVPTSAEASSLIEIAKNEGKLICVYQNRRWDSDFITVKKLITEGTLGRIVEYETHFDRYQENKPLGWKGTLTMNDAGGSLYDLGSHILDQAFHLFGMPKGVTAILANQRLDGKEPDSFTLLLNYGEKGPLVTAKAATLSTEEEQLRYWIRGSKGSFKKFHLDVQEDQLRNGLKPGDDVFGIEPENRAGKLVVVTNGKPSARTFKNIAPETYSVLYQGFADAVASKNEDLVPVKASEAMKVIRIIEAARESATTGKTVVL
;
A
#
# COMPACT_ATOMS: atom_id res chain seq x y z
N MET A 1 -14.80 -25.62 -33.45
CA MET A 1 -14.58 -26.85 -32.65
C MET A 1 -14.27 -26.39 -31.24
N GLY A 2 -15.03 -26.90 -30.27
CA GLY A 2 -15.17 -26.29 -28.96
C GLY A 2 -13.97 -26.46 -28.02
N SER A 3 -13.79 -25.48 -27.14
CA SER A 3 -13.14 -25.65 -25.85
C SER A 3 -14.19 -25.39 -24.78
N VAL A 4 -14.58 -26.47 -24.11
CA VAL A 4 -15.44 -26.48 -22.93
C VAL A 4 -14.63 -25.86 -21.78
N ASP A 5 -15.18 -24.85 -21.12
CA ASP A 5 -14.71 -24.35 -19.83
C ASP A 5 -14.86 -25.44 -18.75
N VAL A 6 -13.82 -26.25 -18.56
CA VAL A 6 -13.80 -27.35 -17.55
C VAL A 6 -13.16 -26.89 -16.22
N HIS A 7 -12.72 -25.64 -16.08
CA HIS A 7 -11.92 -25.21 -14.92
C HIS A 7 -12.66 -24.42 -13.83
N THR A 8 -13.93 -24.07 -13.99
CA THR A 8 -14.65 -23.25 -12.99
C THR A 8 -15.35 -24.05 -11.87
N GLU A 9 -15.57 -25.37 -12.01
CA GLU A 9 -16.29 -26.17 -11.00
C GLU A 9 -15.40 -27.05 -10.10
N MET A 10 -14.18 -27.42 -10.50
CA MET A 10 -13.31 -28.29 -9.68
C MET A 10 -12.43 -27.58 -8.65
N GLY A 11 -12.29 -26.24 -8.69
CA GLY A 11 -11.33 -25.51 -7.85
C GLY A 11 -11.80 -25.08 -6.46
N ARG A 12 -13.11 -25.18 -6.14
CA ARG A 12 -13.66 -24.68 -4.87
C ARG A 12 -13.50 -25.62 -3.66
N GLN A 13 -12.94 -26.81 -3.84
CA GLN A 13 -12.77 -27.77 -2.74
C GLN A 13 -11.49 -27.60 -1.90
N ASN A 14 -10.52 -26.78 -2.34
CA ASN A 14 -9.22 -26.61 -1.65
C ASN A 14 -8.77 -25.13 -1.50
N SER A 15 -9.68 -24.18 -1.24
CA SER A 15 -9.27 -22.81 -0.93
C SER A 15 -8.76 -22.69 0.51
N GLN A 16 -7.59 -22.07 0.68
CA GLN A 16 -7.02 -21.74 1.98
C GLN A 16 -7.06 -20.23 2.17
N TYR A 17 -7.56 -19.78 3.32
CA TYR A 17 -7.74 -18.37 3.62
C TYR A 17 -6.70 -17.87 4.63
N TYR A 18 -6.04 -16.75 4.32
CA TYR A 18 -5.08 -16.08 5.17
C TYR A 18 -5.39 -14.58 5.26
N ASP A 19 -4.88 -13.88 6.27
CA ASP A 19 -4.98 -12.41 6.29
C ASP A 19 -4.03 -11.79 5.26
N VAL A 20 -2.83 -12.35 5.12
CA VAL A 20 -1.80 -11.86 4.20
C VAL A 20 -1.12 -13.01 3.47
N LEU A 21 -1.03 -12.90 2.14
CA LEU A 21 -0.16 -13.73 1.31
C LEU A 21 1.07 -12.93 0.88
N ILE A 22 2.26 -13.46 1.14
CA ILE A 22 3.56 -12.91 0.71
C ILE A 22 4.17 -13.85 -0.32
N VAL A 23 4.42 -13.36 -1.53
CA VAL A 23 5.08 -14.10 -2.62
C VAL A 23 6.54 -13.69 -2.71
N GLY A 24 7.43 -14.60 -2.37
CA GLY A 24 8.88 -14.40 -2.31
C GLY A 24 9.38 -14.26 -0.86
N SER A 25 10.41 -15.04 -0.53
CA SER A 25 10.93 -15.16 0.85
C SER A 25 12.26 -14.43 1.09
N GLY A 26 12.60 -13.49 0.20
CA GLY A 26 13.78 -12.64 0.36
C GLY A 26 13.69 -11.70 1.57
N PRO A 27 14.73 -10.89 1.84
CA PRO A 27 14.78 -9.98 2.97
C PRO A 27 13.57 -9.04 3.06
N ILE A 28 13.06 -8.57 1.91
CA ILE A 28 11.88 -7.70 1.86
C ILE A 28 10.62 -8.45 2.34
N GLY A 29 10.41 -9.69 1.90
CA GLY A 29 9.29 -10.52 2.36
C GLY A 29 9.38 -10.82 3.86
N ALA A 30 10.59 -11.07 4.37
CA ALA A 30 10.83 -11.22 5.81
C ALA A 30 10.53 -9.94 6.60
N VAL A 31 10.91 -8.77 6.08
CA VAL A 31 10.55 -7.49 6.69
C VAL A 31 9.03 -7.40 6.79
N TYR A 32 8.28 -7.63 5.71
CA TYR A 32 6.81 -7.62 5.74
C TYR A 32 6.24 -8.60 6.77
N ALA A 33 6.70 -9.85 6.81
CA ALA A 33 6.20 -10.85 7.76
C ALA A 33 6.46 -10.45 9.22
N ARG A 34 7.73 -10.15 9.57
CA ARG A 34 8.15 -9.78 10.93
C ARG A 34 7.40 -8.56 11.41
N THR A 35 7.36 -7.55 10.53
CA THR A 35 6.55 -6.34 10.66
C THR A 35 5.13 -6.84 10.94
N LEU A 36 4.34 -7.35 9.99
CA LEU A 36 2.90 -7.56 10.16
C LEU A 36 2.48 -8.31 11.44
N ILE A 37 3.24 -9.33 11.83
CA ILE A 37 3.00 -10.13 13.04
C ILE A 37 3.24 -9.32 14.33
N ASP A 38 4.24 -8.43 14.37
CA ASP A 38 4.52 -7.60 15.55
C ASP A 38 3.39 -6.61 15.90
N ALA A 39 2.62 -6.11 14.92
CA ALA A 39 1.53 -5.14 15.15
C ALA A 39 0.24 -5.84 15.51
N ASN A 40 0.03 -7.04 14.98
CA ASN A 40 -1.24 -7.71 15.11
C ASN A 40 -1.03 -9.19 15.43
N LYS A 41 -0.87 -9.48 16.73
CA LYS A 41 -0.77 -10.86 17.21
C LYS A 41 -2.02 -11.64 16.81
N GLY A 42 -1.83 -12.79 16.15
CA GLY A 42 -2.92 -13.61 15.62
C GLY A 42 -3.32 -13.31 14.17
N ILE A 43 -2.62 -12.41 13.48
CA ILE A 43 -2.73 -12.27 12.02
C ILE A 43 -2.19 -13.53 11.33
N SER A 44 -2.92 -14.10 10.38
CA SER A 44 -2.46 -15.27 9.63
C SER A 44 -1.67 -14.85 8.37
N VAL A 45 -0.38 -15.17 8.33
CA VAL A 45 0.53 -14.85 7.22
C VAL A 45 1.04 -16.12 6.54
N LEU A 46 0.72 -16.27 5.26
CA LEU A 46 1.33 -17.28 4.40
C LEU A 46 2.44 -16.63 3.56
N MET A 47 3.66 -17.14 3.65
CA MET A 47 4.76 -16.82 2.76
C MET A 47 5.03 -17.99 1.81
N VAL A 48 5.14 -17.73 0.52
CA VAL A 48 5.43 -18.76 -0.49
C VAL A 48 6.72 -18.45 -1.23
N GLU A 49 7.47 -19.49 -1.56
CA GLU A 49 8.73 -19.40 -2.29
C GLU A 49 8.77 -20.46 -3.39
N VAL A 50 9.21 -20.08 -4.59
CA VAL A 50 9.34 -21.01 -5.72
C VAL A 50 10.52 -21.97 -5.52
N GLY A 51 11.55 -21.52 -4.82
CA GLY A 51 12.71 -22.31 -4.44
C GLY A 51 12.50 -23.22 -3.22
N ASP A 52 13.47 -24.11 -3.00
CA ASP A 52 13.54 -25.00 -1.84
C ASP A 52 14.22 -24.33 -0.62
N GLN A 53 14.07 -24.90 0.58
CA GLN A 53 14.80 -24.51 1.77
C GLN A 53 16.07 -25.35 1.95
N ARG A 54 17.24 -24.69 1.97
CA ARG A 54 18.53 -25.39 2.09
C ARG A 54 19.25 -25.18 3.42
N SER A 55 18.73 -24.29 4.26
CA SER A 55 19.27 -23.99 5.58
C SER A 55 18.35 -24.49 6.69
N LYS A 56 18.94 -24.70 7.88
CA LYS A 56 18.18 -25.18 9.04
C LYS A 56 17.17 -24.14 9.51
N LEU A 57 17.59 -22.89 9.67
CA LEU A 57 16.67 -21.78 9.90
C LEU A 57 16.15 -21.30 8.54
N ILE A 58 14.91 -20.84 8.51
CA ILE A 58 14.26 -20.34 7.29
C ILE A 58 15.09 -19.19 6.69
N GLY A 59 15.79 -19.46 5.58
CA GLY A 59 16.59 -18.46 4.87
C GLY A 59 17.81 -17.97 5.64
N ASP A 60 18.51 -18.85 6.38
CA ASP A 60 19.81 -18.49 7.00
C ASP A 60 20.87 -18.15 5.95
N HIS A 61 21.82 -17.30 6.31
CA HIS A 61 22.93 -16.96 5.45
C HIS A 61 23.90 -18.14 5.32
N HIS A 62 24.22 -18.54 4.09
CA HIS A 62 25.21 -19.62 3.87
C HIS A 62 26.63 -19.25 4.33
N LYS A 63 26.98 -17.95 4.45
CA LYS A 63 28.22 -17.49 5.10
C LYS A 63 28.25 -17.76 6.61
N ASN A 64 27.13 -18.08 7.26
CA ASN A 64 27.10 -18.40 8.70
C ASN A 64 27.63 -19.81 9.00
N ASN A 65 27.87 -20.63 7.98
CA ASN A 65 28.53 -21.92 8.15
C ASN A 65 30.00 -21.72 8.54
N ALA A 66 30.43 -22.34 9.64
CA ALA A 66 31.79 -22.23 10.14
C ALA A 66 32.85 -22.71 9.12
N VAL A 67 32.53 -23.68 8.26
CA VAL A 67 33.43 -24.13 7.18
C VAL A 67 33.64 -23.03 6.15
N VAL A 68 32.58 -22.29 5.80
CA VAL A 68 32.65 -21.18 4.85
C VAL A 68 33.40 -19.99 5.45
N GLN A 69 33.28 -19.72 6.75
CA GLN A 69 34.06 -18.62 7.36
C GLN A 69 35.54 -18.94 7.48
N LYS A 70 35.89 -20.21 7.69
CA LYS A 70 37.29 -20.67 7.66
C LYS A 70 37.87 -20.65 6.26
N ASP A 71 37.07 -20.96 5.25
CA ASP A 71 37.46 -20.95 3.85
C ASP A 71 36.36 -20.33 2.97
N ILE A 72 36.40 -19.01 2.95
CA ILE A 72 35.46 -18.14 2.25
C ILE A 72 35.55 -18.26 0.73
N SER A 73 36.64 -18.82 0.18
CA SER A 73 36.77 -19.03 -1.27
C SER A 73 35.71 -20.01 -1.79
N ARG A 74 35.23 -20.91 -0.93
CA ARG A 74 34.16 -21.88 -1.23
C ARG A 74 32.82 -21.21 -1.49
N PHE A 75 32.61 -20.02 -0.93
CA PHE A 75 31.32 -19.33 -1.03
C PHE A 75 30.98 -18.91 -2.46
N GLY A 76 31.99 -18.52 -3.25
CA GLY A 76 31.78 -18.12 -4.65
C GLY A 76 31.14 -19.23 -5.49
N SER A 77 31.60 -20.47 -5.32
CA SER A 77 31.00 -21.65 -5.97
C SER A 77 29.57 -21.91 -5.51
N THR A 78 29.27 -21.69 -4.23
CA THR A 78 27.92 -21.81 -3.69
C THR A 78 26.97 -20.80 -4.34
N VAL A 79 27.38 -19.54 -4.45
CA VAL A 79 26.60 -18.48 -5.11
C VAL A 79 26.38 -18.83 -6.58
N ASN A 80 27.41 -19.26 -7.31
CA ASN A 80 27.29 -19.62 -8.72
C ASN A 80 26.28 -20.78 -8.94
N GLY A 81 26.27 -21.79 -8.07
CA GLY A 81 25.41 -22.96 -8.22
C GLY A 81 23.90 -22.70 -8.04
N VAL A 82 23.51 -21.59 -7.43
CA VAL A 82 22.08 -21.23 -7.21
C VAL A 82 21.57 -20.14 -8.14
N SER A 83 22.40 -19.72 -9.08
CA SER A 83 22.20 -18.50 -9.83
C SER A 83 21.80 -18.80 -11.25
N HIS A 84 20.53 -18.57 -11.57
CA HIS A 84 19.97 -18.85 -12.88
C HIS A 84 19.83 -17.57 -13.67
N LEU A 85 20.48 -17.48 -14.84
CA LEU A 85 20.38 -16.31 -15.71
C LEU A 85 18.92 -16.05 -16.11
N LEU A 86 18.51 -14.78 -16.10
CA LEU A 86 17.14 -14.39 -16.39
C LEU A 86 16.81 -14.49 -17.89
N SER A 87 17.74 -14.10 -18.76
CA SER A 87 17.53 -14.09 -20.20
C SER A 87 18.84 -14.29 -20.97
N GLU A 88 19.08 -15.52 -21.42
CA GLU A 88 20.26 -15.89 -22.21
C GLU A 88 19.88 -15.96 -23.70
N PRO A 89 20.45 -15.14 -24.59
CA PRO A 89 20.13 -15.18 -26.02
C PRO A 89 20.74 -16.43 -26.68
N PRO A 90 20.24 -16.86 -27.86
CA PRO A 90 20.94 -17.83 -28.68
C PRO A 90 22.34 -17.33 -29.04
N ASP A 91 23.33 -18.20 -28.91
CA ASP A 91 24.71 -17.95 -29.32
C ASP A 91 24.91 -18.48 -30.75
N ALA A 92 25.69 -17.77 -31.56
CA ALA A 92 26.03 -18.14 -32.93
C ALA A 92 27.49 -18.61 -33.08
N ALA A 93 28.18 -18.86 -31.97
CA ALA A 93 29.58 -19.28 -31.96
C ALA A 93 29.78 -20.60 -32.73
N THR A 94 30.67 -20.57 -33.72
CA THR A 94 31.07 -21.76 -34.47
C THR A 94 31.90 -22.69 -33.59
N GLN A 95 31.50 -23.95 -33.50
CA GLN A 95 32.24 -24.97 -32.75
C GLN A 95 33.11 -25.80 -33.70
N PRO A 96 34.40 -26.00 -33.39
CA PRO A 96 35.28 -26.87 -34.18
C PRO A 96 34.96 -28.34 -33.85
N LEU A 97 33.79 -28.80 -34.28
CA LEU A 97 33.37 -30.18 -34.12
C LEU A 97 34.04 -31.08 -35.17
N ASP A 98 34.24 -32.34 -34.80
CA ASP A 98 34.67 -33.37 -35.76
C ASP A 98 33.64 -33.47 -36.90
N PRO A 99 34.05 -33.65 -38.17
CA PRO A 99 33.13 -33.77 -39.30
C PRO A 99 32.05 -34.86 -39.14
N ASP A 100 32.32 -35.92 -38.37
CA ASP A 100 31.35 -36.98 -38.10
C ASP A 100 30.40 -36.64 -36.94
N SER A 101 30.68 -35.57 -36.19
CA SER A 101 29.79 -35.10 -35.12
C SER A 101 28.58 -34.38 -35.70
N LEU A 102 27.39 -34.73 -35.21
CA LEU A 102 26.16 -34.05 -35.59
C LEU A 102 26.23 -32.56 -35.22
N ALA A 103 26.23 -31.70 -36.24
CA ALA A 103 26.29 -30.26 -36.09
C ALA A 103 25.14 -29.60 -36.85
N TYR A 104 24.54 -28.58 -36.24
CA TYR A 104 23.52 -27.73 -36.86
C TYR A 104 24.02 -26.28 -36.88
N PRO A 105 23.61 -25.46 -37.87
CA PRO A 105 23.88 -24.02 -37.84
C PRO A 105 23.27 -23.41 -36.56
N GLN A 106 24.08 -22.87 -35.65
CA GLN A 106 23.57 -22.37 -34.37
C GLN A 106 22.57 -21.20 -34.51
N SER A 107 22.62 -20.48 -35.63
CA SER A 107 21.66 -19.41 -35.95
C SER A 107 20.23 -19.88 -36.18
N GLU A 108 19.98 -21.18 -36.35
CA GLU A 108 18.66 -21.74 -36.69
C GLU A 108 17.96 -22.41 -35.49
N PHE A 109 18.65 -22.61 -34.37
CA PHE A 109 18.14 -23.41 -33.24
C PHE A 109 18.33 -22.74 -31.89
N VAL A 110 17.39 -23.00 -30.98
CA VAL A 110 17.44 -22.57 -29.59
C VAL A 110 17.94 -23.73 -28.73
N TRP A 111 19.08 -23.56 -28.07
CA TRP A 111 19.72 -24.61 -27.28
C TRP A 111 19.55 -24.39 -25.78
N LYS A 112 19.56 -25.46 -24.97
CA LYS A 112 19.76 -25.41 -23.50
C LYS A 112 18.94 -24.35 -22.76
N ASN A 113 17.66 -24.20 -23.10
CA ASN A 113 16.77 -23.20 -22.50
C ASN A 113 17.15 -21.73 -22.78
N GLN A 114 17.83 -21.43 -23.89
CA GLN A 114 18.04 -20.07 -24.40
C GLN A 114 16.70 -19.37 -24.72
N ASN A 115 16.71 -18.04 -24.65
CA ASN A 115 15.59 -17.15 -24.95
C ASN A 115 15.68 -16.63 -26.38
N ALA A 116 14.98 -17.27 -27.32
CA ALA A 116 14.97 -16.89 -28.74
C ALA A 116 14.58 -15.43 -29.01
N LYS A 117 13.84 -14.80 -28.09
CA LYS A 117 13.39 -13.41 -28.23
C LYS A 117 14.39 -12.39 -27.69
N GLN A 118 15.43 -12.83 -26.98
CA GLN A 118 16.43 -11.95 -26.43
C GLN A 118 17.49 -11.62 -27.48
N LEU A 119 17.75 -10.32 -27.65
CA LEU A 119 18.88 -9.85 -28.46
C LEU A 119 20.18 -9.93 -27.65
N LEU A 120 21.29 -10.21 -28.33
CA LEU A 120 22.63 -10.20 -27.73
C LEU A 120 23.01 -8.79 -27.26
N HIS A 121 22.77 -7.80 -28.12
CA HIS A 121 22.82 -6.38 -27.76
C HIS A 121 21.53 -5.98 -27.03
N ASN A 122 21.59 -4.95 -26.18
CA ASN A 122 20.47 -4.47 -25.37
C ASN A 122 19.98 -5.45 -24.28
N ASN A 123 20.88 -6.26 -23.72
CA ASN A 123 20.55 -7.24 -22.69
C ASN A 123 21.19 -6.91 -21.32
N LEU A 124 20.72 -7.58 -20.27
CA LEU A 124 21.40 -7.73 -18.98
C LEU A 124 21.92 -9.18 -18.85
N PRO A 125 22.99 -9.56 -19.57
CA PRO A 125 23.40 -10.96 -19.73
C PRO A 125 23.89 -11.63 -18.44
N ALA A 126 24.32 -10.85 -17.45
CA ALA A 126 24.77 -11.38 -16.16
C ALA A 126 23.69 -11.35 -15.07
N ALA A 127 22.48 -10.85 -15.38
CA ALA A 127 21.40 -10.72 -14.41
C ALA A 127 20.83 -12.10 -14.03
N PRO A 128 20.92 -12.51 -12.75
CA PRO A 128 20.41 -13.79 -12.29
C PRO A 128 19.13 -13.66 -11.48
N ALA A 129 18.41 -14.77 -11.34
CA ALA A 129 17.45 -15.03 -10.29
C ALA A 129 17.99 -16.12 -9.36
N ILE A 130 17.86 -15.91 -8.05
CA ILE A 130 18.11 -16.91 -7.02
C ILE A 130 16.76 -17.37 -6.51
N ARG A 131 16.46 -18.66 -6.72
CA ARG A 131 15.19 -19.31 -6.35
C ARG A 131 15.46 -20.27 -5.21
N GLU A 132 15.48 -19.74 -4.00
CA GLU A 132 15.71 -20.45 -2.74
C GLU A 132 14.99 -19.72 -1.61
N VAL A 133 14.60 -20.42 -0.55
CA VAL A 133 14.11 -19.78 0.68
C VAL A 133 15.17 -18.83 1.23
N GLY A 134 14.80 -17.56 1.37
CA GLY A 134 15.71 -16.47 1.71
C GLY A 134 16.19 -15.64 0.51
N GLY A 135 15.97 -16.10 -0.72
CA GLY A 135 16.35 -15.43 -1.96
C GLY A 135 17.82 -14.99 -1.98
N THR A 136 18.07 -13.78 -2.49
CA THR A 136 19.41 -13.17 -2.45
C THR A 136 19.91 -12.89 -1.02
N GLY A 137 19.01 -12.78 -0.04
CA GLY A 137 19.36 -12.57 1.37
C GLY A 137 20.13 -13.71 2.02
N ALA A 138 20.06 -14.92 1.45
CA ALA A 138 20.88 -16.05 1.89
C ALA A 138 22.34 -15.98 1.38
N TYR A 139 22.63 -15.07 0.43
CA TYR A 139 23.87 -15.04 -0.35
C TYR A 139 24.58 -13.68 -0.46
N TRP A 140 23.89 -12.58 -0.19
CA TRP A 140 24.37 -11.22 -0.40
C TRP A 140 25.62 -10.83 0.39
N SER A 141 26.23 -9.70 -0.01
CA SER A 141 27.42 -9.13 0.65
C SER A 141 27.13 -8.50 2.02
N CYS A 142 25.84 -8.32 2.36
CA CYS A 142 25.37 -7.63 3.57
C CYS A 142 25.75 -6.14 3.64
N VAL A 143 26.12 -5.53 2.52
CA VAL A 143 26.47 -4.10 2.44
C VAL A 143 25.19 -3.26 2.44
N THR A 144 25.06 -2.35 3.40
CA THR A 144 23.82 -1.58 3.66
C THR A 144 24.09 -0.07 3.80
N PRO A 145 24.66 0.59 2.78
CA PRO A 145 24.87 2.05 2.80
C PRO A 145 23.53 2.78 2.70
N GLU A 146 23.49 3.99 3.26
CA GLU A 146 22.38 4.91 3.07
C GLU A 146 22.59 5.71 1.77
N GLN A 147 21.51 5.97 1.04
CA GLN A 147 21.57 6.71 -0.22
C GLN A 147 21.91 8.19 0.02
N HIS A 148 22.76 8.75 -0.84
CA HIS A 148 23.11 10.16 -0.78
C HIS A 148 21.86 11.05 -1.04
N PRO A 149 21.55 12.03 -0.17
CA PRO A 149 20.30 12.80 -0.23
C PRO A 149 20.03 13.53 -1.55
N GLU A 150 21.08 14.00 -2.23
CA GLU A 150 20.94 14.80 -3.45
C GLU A 150 21.23 14.05 -4.76
N ILE A 151 21.79 12.83 -4.68
CA ILE A 151 22.31 12.12 -5.86
C ILE A 151 21.49 10.85 -6.15
N GLU A 152 21.23 10.06 -5.11
CA GLU A 152 20.63 8.73 -5.27
C GLU A 152 19.22 8.66 -4.67
N ARG A 153 18.99 9.37 -3.58
CA ARG A 153 17.78 9.27 -2.79
C ARG A 153 16.59 9.81 -3.58
N SER A 154 15.50 9.04 -3.59
CA SER A 154 14.26 9.52 -4.21
C SER A 154 13.62 10.62 -3.37
N ASP A 155 12.89 11.50 -4.02
CA ASP A 155 12.20 12.60 -3.37
C ASP A 155 10.90 12.15 -2.68
N ILE A 156 10.52 10.87 -2.78
CA ILE A 156 9.24 10.28 -2.33
C ILE A 156 9.01 10.49 -0.83
N PHE A 157 10.08 10.47 -0.04
CA PHE A 157 10.07 10.77 1.38
C PHE A 157 10.93 12.02 1.66
N SER A 158 10.55 12.79 2.68
CA SER A 158 11.36 13.87 3.23
C SER A 158 12.66 13.35 3.85
N HIS A 159 13.60 14.26 4.13
CA HIS A 159 14.88 13.89 4.73
C HIS A 159 14.68 13.22 6.11
N GLU A 160 13.76 13.75 6.91
CA GLU A 160 13.40 13.28 8.24
C GLU A 160 12.75 11.90 8.18
N GLU A 161 11.84 11.68 7.24
CA GLU A 161 11.21 10.37 7.02
C GLU A 161 12.25 9.33 6.59
N TRP A 162 13.13 9.67 5.65
CA TRP A 162 14.24 8.80 5.26
C TRP A 162 15.13 8.43 6.43
N LYS A 163 15.40 9.39 7.33
CA LYS A 163 16.18 9.12 8.53
C LYS A 163 15.49 8.07 9.42
N VAL A 164 14.20 8.23 9.69
CA VAL A 164 13.42 7.26 10.50
C VAL A 164 13.42 5.87 9.85
N LEU A 165 13.24 5.81 8.53
CA LEU A 165 13.24 4.55 7.77
C LEU A 165 14.61 3.87 7.79
N TYR A 166 15.70 4.63 7.61
CA TYR A 166 17.05 4.08 7.71
C TYR A 166 17.38 3.63 9.13
N ASP A 167 17.04 4.40 10.17
CA ASP A 167 17.26 4.01 11.56
C ASP A 167 16.55 2.68 11.88
N ARG A 168 15.30 2.51 11.43
CA ARG A 168 14.55 1.25 11.56
C ARG A 168 15.17 0.12 10.74
N ALA A 169 15.57 0.38 9.50
CA ALA A 169 16.20 -0.62 8.64
C ALA A 169 17.53 -1.10 9.24
N ARG A 170 18.36 -0.19 9.75
CA ARG A 170 19.62 -0.51 10.44
C ARG A 170 19.38 -1.39 11.67
N ALA A 171 18.34 -1.12 12.44
CA ALA A 171 17.97 -1.96 13.58
C ALA A 171 17.54 -3.37 13.14
N LEU A 172 16.63 -3.48 12.16
CA LEU A 172 16.16 -4.78 11.66
C LEU A 172 17.27 -5.62 11.02
N PHE A 173 18.17 -4.99 10.27
CA PHE A 173 19.28 -5.66 9.60
C PHE A 173 20.52 -5.82 10.48
N ASN A 174 20.52 -5.28 11.70
CA ASN A 174 21.70 -5.23 12.57
C ASN A 174 22.91 -4.60 11.86
N THR A 175 22.70 -3.45 11.21
CA THR A 175 23.75 -2.73 10.49
C THR A 175 24.74 -2.11 11.47
N THR A 176 26.02 -2.40 11.26
CA THR A 176 27.15 -1.87 12.02
C THR A 176 28.29 -1.47 11.08
N ASP A 177 29.03 -0.44 11.44
CA ASP A 177 30.23 0.05 10.79
C ASP A 177 31.51 -0.32 11.56
N THR A 178 31.38 -0.91 12.75
CA THR A 178 32.51 -1.22 13.65
C THR A 178 32.93 -2.68 13.63
N ALA A 179 32.20 -3.54 12.88
CA ALA A 179 32.44 -4.99 12.90
C ALA A 179 33.87 -5.37 12.51
N PHE A 180 34.58 -4.56 11.73
CA PHE A 180 35.93 -4.84 11.20
C PHE A 180 37.02 -3.89 11.73
N ASP A 181 36.74 -3.06 12.73
CA ASP A 181 37.70 -2.06 13.22
C ASP A 181 38.98 -2.67 13.83
N ALA A 182 38.92 -3.93 14.25
CA ALA A 182 40.08 -4.68 14.73
C ALA A 182 41.03 -5.13 13.60
N SER A 183 40.67 -4.98 12.32
CA SER A 183 41.52 -5.38 11.19
C SER A 183 42.73 -4.46 11.04
N ILE A 184 43.93 -5.04 11.05
CA ILE A 184 45.19 -4.34 10.74
C ILE A 184 45.15 -3.85 9.30
N ARG A 185 44.70 -4.70 8.37
CA ARG A 185 44.64 -4.37 6.94
C ARG A 185 43.66 -3.23 6.65
N GLN A 186 42.51 -3.22 7.33
CA GLN A 186 41.55 -2.11 7.21
C GLN A 186 42.17 -0.78 7.64
N GLN A 187 42.83 -0.76 8.81
CA GLN A 187 43.46 0.46 9.33
C GLN A 187 44.60 0.93 8.43
N LEU A 188 45.43 0.00 7.95
CA LEU A 188 46.51 0.27 6.99
C LEU A 188 45.97 0.95 5.72
N ILE A 189 44.98 0.33 5.07
CA ILE A 189 44.44 0.84 3.79
C ILE A 189 43.75 2.20 3.99
N LYS A 190 42.91 2.37 5.03
CA LYS A 190 42.28 3.67 5.33
C LYS A 190 43.33 4.76 5.53
N LYS A 191 44.42 4.48 6.26
CA LYS A 191 45.50 5.44 6.51
C LYS A 191 46.24 5.79 5.21
N THR A 192 46.54 4.81 4.37
CA THR A 192 47.20 5.01 3.07
C THR A 192 46.37 5.90 2.16
N LEU A 193 45.09 5.56 1.97
CA LEU A 193 44.19 6.31 1.08
C LEU A 193 43.94 7.75 1.54
N ARG A 194 43.76 7.96 2.86
CA ARG A 194 43.64 9.31 3.44
C ARG A 194 44.88 10.15 3.21
N ARG A 195 46.07 9.56 3.35
CA ARG A 195 47.34 10.26 3.10
C ARG A 195 47.48 10.67 1.63
N ALA A 196 47.03 9.83 0.70
CA ALA A 196 47.16 10.08 -0.73
C ALA A 196 46.09 11.02 -1.31
N ASN A 197 44.90 11.11 -0.70
CA ASN A 197 43.75 11.84 -1.25
C ASN A 197 43.28 13.05 -0.41
N GLY A 198 44.13 13.54 0.50
CA GLY A 198 43.87 14.78 1.25
C GLY A 198 42.57 14.73 2.06
N ASN A 199 41.57 15.53 1.65
CA ASN A 199 40.29 15.69 2.36
C ASN A 199 39.26 14.60 2.06
N ARG A 200 39.52 13.65 1.13
CA ARG A 200 38.57 12.57 0.83
C ARG A 200 38.45 11.62 2.02
N GLU A 201 37.22 11.38 2.46
CA GLU A 201 36.96 10.47 3.56
C GLU A 201 36.98 9.01 3.13
N PHE A 202 37.60 8.18 3.95
CA PHE A 202 37.55 6.72 3.82
C PHE A 202 37.06 6.16 5.14
N VAL A 203 35.89 5.54 5.13
CA VAL A 203 35.14 5.07 6.30
C VAL A 203 34.96 3.55 6.23
N SER A 204 34.53 2.97 7.36
CA SER A 204 34.21 1.55 7.39
C SER A 204 32.87 1.33 6.65
N LEU A 205 32.77 0.24 5.89
CA LEU A 205 31.57 -0.09 5.13
C LEU A 205 30.44 -0.48 6.09
N PRO A 206 29.22 0.09 5.96
CA PRO A 206 28.08 -0.34 6.77
C PRO A 206 27.65 -1.76 6.40
N LEU A 207 27.69 -2.68 7.36
CA LEU A 207 27.44 -4.11 7.16
C LEU A 207 26.33 -4.62 8.07
N ALA A 208 25.39 -5.36 7.50
CA ALA A 208 24.35 -6.09 8.22
C ALA A 208 24.93 -7.39 8.81
N CYS A 209 25.53 -7.29 10.00
CA CYS A 209 26.14 -8.44 10.68
C CYS A 209 26.37 -8.20 12.18
N GLN A 210 26.69 -9.27 12.89
CA GLN A 210 27.08 -9.21 14.30
C GLN A 210 28.32 -10.09 14.54
N ARG A 211 29.37 -9.52 15.13
CA ARG A 211 30.55 -10.31 15.54
C ARG A 211 30.20 -11.14 16.79
N ASN A 212 30.61 -12.41 16.80
CA ASN A 212 30.30 -13.29 17.91
C ASN A 212 31.07 -12.88 19.17
N LYS A 213 30.35 -12.65 20.27
CA LYS A 213 30.93 -12.16 21.54
C LYS A 213 31.86 -13.18 22.21
N LYS A 214 31.63 -14.48 22.03
CA LYS A 214 32.44 -15.56 22.63
C LYS A 214 33.65 -15.91 21.78
N ASN A 215 33.51 -15.83 20.46
CA ASN A 215 34.61 -16.06 19.53
C ASN A 215 34.59 -14.98 18.44
N PRO A 216 35.42 -13.94 18.57
CA PRO A 216 35.41 -12.82 17.65
C PRO A 216 35.85 -13.21 16.24
N ASP A 217 36.45 -14.38 15.99
CA ASP A 217 36.81 -14.83 14.64
C ASP A 217 35.59 -15.08 13.74
N TYR A 218 34.41 -15.29 14.34
CA TYR A 218 33.18 -15.57 13.61
C TYR A 218 32.23 -14.37 13.58
N ILE A 219 31.58 -14.21 12.44
CA ILE A 219 30.57 -13.19 12.19
C ILE A 219 29.25 -13.88 11.87
N LYS A 220 28.17 -13.47 12.52
CA LYS A 220 26.82 -13.79 12.10
C LYS A 220 26.37 -12.75 11.08
N TRP A 221 26.35 -13.13 9.81
CA TRP A 221 25.83 -12.32 8.72
C TRP A 221 24.31 -12.32 8.75
N THR A 222 23.71 -11.14 8.57
CA THR A 222 22.26 -10.98 8.53
C THR A 222 21.68 -11.61 7.27
N SER A 223 20.57 -12.32 7.43
CA SER A 223 19.76 -12.86 6.32
C SER A 223 18.27 -12.74 6.62
N THR A 224 17.43 -13.28 5.73
CA THR A 224 16.00 -13.50 5.99
C THR A 224 15.73 -14.11 7.37
N ALA A 225 16.46 -15.15 7.77
CA ALA A 225 16.32 -15.75 9.10
C ALA A 225 16.57 -14.75 10.25
N SER A 226 17.54 -13.84 10.07
CA SER A 226 17.87 -12.85 11.09
C SER A 226 16.78 -11.80 11.26
N ILE A 227 16.07 -11.46 10.17
CA ILE A 227 14.95 -10.51 10.17
C ILE A 227 13.68 -11.15 10.74
N LEU A 228 13.39 -12.39 10.32
CA LEU A 228 12.27 -13.18 10.84
C LEU A 228 12.39 -13.46 12.34
N GLY A 229 13.61 -13.62 12.85
CA GLY A 229 13.87 -13.89 14.26
C GLY A 229 13.39 -15.29 14.66
N ASP A 230 12.53 -15.35 15.67
CA ASP A 230 11.89 -16.59 16.15
C ASP A 230 10.99 -17.25 15.10
N LEU A 231 10.39 -16.48 14.20
CA LEU A 231 9.60 -16.98 13.07
C LEU A 231 10.40 -17.89 12.13
N ALA A 232 11.73 -17.79 12.13
CA ALA A 232 12.60 -18.60 11.30
C ALA A 232 12.91 -19.98 11.89
N GLU A 233 12.51 -20.23 13.15
CA GLU A 233 12.79 -21.51 13.81
C GLU A 233 11.88 -22.62 13.28
N PRO A 234 12.41 -23.81 12.94
CA PRO A 234 11.61 -24.93 12.45
C PRO A 234 10.52 -25.42 13.41
N LYS A 235 10.63 -25.06 14.70
CA LYS A 235 9.69 -25.46 15.75
C LYS A 235 8.71 -24.34 16.12
N TYR A 236 8.70 -23.24 15.37
CA TYR A 236 7.78 -22.14 15.61
C TYR A 236 6.34 -22.67 15.54
N ASP A 237 5.56 -22.43 16.59
CA ASP A 237 4.18 -22.92 16.77
C ASP A 237 3.23 -21.78 17.18
N GLY A 238 3.47 -20.58 16.63
CA GLY A 238 2.63 -19.41 16.91
C GLY A 238 1.29 -19.41 16.18
N GLY A 239 1.10 -20.28 15.19
CA GLY A 239 -0.11 -20.40 14.37
C GLY A 239 -0.41 -19.21 13.44
N ASP A 240 0.41 -18.17 13.49
CA ASP A 240 0.26 -16.88 12.78
C ASP A 240 1.20 -16.74 11.57
N PHE A 241 2.19 -17.62 11.42
CA PHE A 241 3.14 -17.63 10.31
C PHE A 241 3.34 -19.01 9.72
N GLU A 242 3.23 -19.11 8.40
CA GLU A 242 3.56 -20.31 7.64
C GLU A 242 4.43 -19.96 6.42
N LEU A 243 5.49 -20.74 6.18
CA LEU A 243 6.27 -20.67 4.95
C LEU A 243 6.17 -21.97 4.15
N LYS A 244 5.82 -21.85 2.85
CA LYS A 244 5.78 -22.97 1.91
C LYS A 244 6.81 -22.80 0.79
N ALA A 245 7.88 -23.59 0.87
CA ALA A 245 8.89 -23.72 -0.18
C ALA A 245 8.37 -24.55 -1.35
N GLN A 246 8.95 -24.37 -2.54
CA GLN A 246 8.59 -25.06 -3.79
C GLN A 246 7.13 -24.81 -4.24
N ARG A 247 6.62 -23.59 -4.00
CA ARG A 247 5.27 -23.09 -4.36
C ARG A 247 5.44 -21.94 -5.35
N CYS A 248 5.18 -22.23 -6.61
CA CYS A 248 5.21 -21.23 -7.67
C CYS A 248 3.88 -20.48 -7.70
N CYS A 249 3.87 -19.18 -7.38
CA CYS A 249 2.72 -18.33 -7.66
C CYS A 249 2.69 -18.05 -9.17
N THR A 250 1.73 -18.64 -9.88
CA THR A 250 1.65 -18.57 -11.34
C THR A 250 0.94 -17.32 -11.82
N ARG A 251 -0.12 -16.90 -11.12
CA ARG A 251 -0.87 -15.67 -11.41
C ARG A 251 -1.68 -15.21 -10.21
N LEU A 252 -2.03 -13.93 -10.23
CA LEU A 252 -3.04 -13.34 -9.37
C LEU A 252 -4.39 -13.38 -10.07
N ILE A 253 -5.44 -13.67 -9.31
CA ILE A 253 -6.81 -13.68 -9.79
C ILE A 253 -7.41 -12.31 -9.52
N ILE A 254 -7.80 -11.63 -10.59
CA ILE A 254 -8.35 -10.28 -10.55
C ILE A 254 -9.84 -10.35 -10.84
N ASP A 255 -10.63 -9.83 -9.92
CA ASP A 255 -12.07 -9.67 -10.13
C ASP A 255 -12.34 -8.63 -11.23
N ALA A 256 -13.15 -8.97 -12.24
CA ALA A 256 -13.31 -8.13 -13.43
C ALA A 256 -13.99 -6.79 -13.14
N ASP A 257 -14.89 -6.74 -12.15
CA ASP A 257 -15.72 -5.59 -11.83
C ASP A 257 -15.04 -4.66 -10.83
N SER A 258 -14.62 -5.19 -9.69
CA SER A 258 -13.92 -4.42 -8.65
C SER A 258 -12.46 -4.16 -9.00
N LYS A 259 -11.93 -4.92 -9.97
CA LYS A 259 -10.51 -4.95 -10.35
C LYS A 259 -9.61 -5.26 -9.14
N ARG A 260 -10.11 -5.96 -8.12
CA ARG A 260 -9.32 -6.32 -6.94
C ARG A 260 -8.68 -7.70 -7.11
N VAL A 261 -7.52 -7.91 -6.48
CA VAL A 261 -6.97 -9.26 -6.34
C VAL A 261 -7.84 -10.01 -5.33
N VAL A 262 -8.36 -11.17 -5.73
CA VAL A 262 -9.23 -12.02 -4.92
C VAL A 262 -8.63 -13.40 -4.65
N GLY A 263 -7.54 -13.74 -5.32
CA GLY A 263 -6.86 -15.02 -5.15
C GLY A 263 -5.45 -14.99 -5.76
N ALA A 264 -4.64 -15.97 -5.41
CA ALA A 264 -3.39 -16.30 -6.08
C ALA A 264 -3.35 -17.79 -6.39
N GLU A 265 -2.99 -18.13 -7.62
CA GLU A 265 -2.81 -19.51 -8.06
C GLU A 265 -1.42 -19.99 -7.68
N LEU A 266 -1.35 -21.02 -6.84
CA LEU A 266 -0.11 -21.59 -6.31
C LEU A 266 0.06 -23.01 -6.82
N LYS A 267 1.08 -23.23 -7.64
CA LYS A 267 1.49 -24.56 -8.11
C LYS A 267 2.54 -25.15 -7.19
N ASN A 268 2.24 -26.29 -6.60
CA ASN A 268 3.21 -27.12 -5.89
C ASN A 268 4.12 -27.82 -6.91
N LEU A 269 5.41 -27.50 -6.91
CA LEU A 269 6.36 -28.02 -7.90
C LEU A 269 6.70 -29.51 -7.70
N VAL A 270 6.41 -30.06 -6.52
CA VAL A 270 6.65 -31.48 -6.20
C VAL A 270 5.48 -32.34 -6.66
N THR A 271 4.25 -31.92 -6.37
CA THR A 271 3.05 -32.73 -6.65
C THR A 271 2.33 -32.32 -7.93
N ASN A 272 2.70 -31.18 -8.54
CA ASN A 272 1.95 -30.48 -9.60
C ASN A 272 0.53 -30.06 -9.21
N GLU A 273 0.15 -30.19 -7.95
CA GLU A 273 -1.13 -29.69 -7.44
C GLU A 273 -1.19 -28.17 -7.56
N VAL A 274 -2.35 -27.66 -8.00
CA VAL A 274 -2.63 -26.23 -8.06
C VAL A 274 -3.70 -25.91 -7.02
N VAL A 275 -3.40 -24.97 -6.13
CA VAL A 275 -4.33 -24.47 -5.11
C VAL A 275 -4.52 -22.97 -5.26
N ILE A 276 -5.70 -22.47 -4.88
CA ILE A 276 -5.97 -21.04 -4.83
C ILE A 276 -5.84 -20.57 -3.38
N ALA A 277 -4.90 -19.66 -3.14
CA ALA A 277 -4.75 -18.97 -1.87
C ALA A 277 -5.56 -17.67 -1.89
N GLU A 278 -6.53 -17.56 -0.99
CA GLU A 278 -7.33 -16.36 -0.79
C GLU A 278 -6.76 -15.58 0.40
N ALA A 279 -6.61 -14.26 0.25
CA ALA A 279 -6.11 -13.41 1.32
C ALA A 279 -6.72 -12.01 1.31
N LYS A 280 -6.74 -11.34 2.46
CA LYS A 280 -7.18 -9.93 2.54
C LYS A 280 -6.17 -8.98 1.88
N LYS A 281 -4.88 -9.37 1.87
CA LYS A 281 -3.75 -8.61 1.34
C LYS A 281 -2.78 -9.52 0.59
N TYR A 282 -2.19 -8.98 -0.47
CA TYR A 282 -1.20 -9.66 -1.30
C TYR A 282 0.07 -8.80 -1.35
N VAL A 283 1.21 -9.38 -1.01
CA VAL A 283 2.51 -8.73 -1.04
C VAL A 283 3.37 -9.50 -2.04
N ILE A 284 3.75 -8.86 -3.14
CA ILE A 284 4.58 -9.49 -4.16
C ILE A 284 5.99 -8.93 -4.08
N CYS A 285 6.93 -9.78 -3.67
CA CYS A 285 8.34 -9.47 -3.49
C CYS A 285 9.23 -10.57 -4.08
N ALA A 286 8.92 -11.00 -5.31
CA ALA A 286 9.66 -12.03 -6.05
C ALA A 286 10.97 -11.50 -6.70
N GLY A 287 11.43 -10.31 -6.30
CA GLY A 287 12.53 -9.57 -6.95
C GLY A 287 12.04 -8.69 -8.10
N ALA A 288 12.88 -7.74 -8.55
CA ALA A 288 12.49 -6.68 -9.48
C ALA A 288 11.93 -7.22 -10.81
N THR A 289 12.62 -8.19 -11.41
CA THR A 289 12.22 -8.74 -12.72
C THR A 289 11.04 -9.70 -12.60
N LEU A 290 11.10 -10.69 -11.70
CA LEU A 290 10.09 -11.75 -11.64
C LEU A 290 8.75 -11.25 -11.09
N THR A 291 8.75 -10.20 -10.26
CA THR A 291 7.51 -9.52 -9.86
C THR A 291 6.77 -8.99 -11.10
N THR A 292 7.49 -8.38 -12.04
CA THR A 292 6.90 -7.86 -13.29
C THR A 292 6.36 -8.99 -14.17
N GLY A 293 7.06 -10.13 -14.24
CA GLY A 293 6.60 -11.30 -14.99
C GLY A 293 5.33 -11.92 -14.40
N LEU A 294 5.23 -11.99 -13.06
CA LEU A 294 4.00 -12.43 -12.39
C LEU A 294 2.83 -11.47 -12.65
N LEU A 295 3.09 -10.17 -12.62
CA LEU A 295 2.07 -9.16 -12.93
C LEU A 295 1.57 -9.26 -14.35
N PHE A 296 2.49 -9.42 -15.31
CA PHE A 296 2.16 -9.70 -16.70
C PHE A 296 1.28 -10.96 -16.80
N ASN A 297 1.67 -12.06 -16.17
CA ASN A 297 0.88 -13.30 -16.23
C ASN A 297 -0.49 -13.21 -15.53
N SER A 298 -0.72 -12.14 -14.77
CA SER A 298 -1.99 -11.85 -14.10
C SER A 298 -2.91 -10.94 -14.92
N GLY A 299 -2.50 -10.49 -16.11
CA GLY A 299 -3.27 -9.55 -16.96
C GLY A 299 -2.93 -8.07 -16.76
N ILE A 300 -1.90 -7.77 -15.96
CA ILE A 300 -1.40 -6.40 -15.75
C ILE A 300 -0.26 -6.14 -16.72
N HIS A 301 -0.49 -5.28 -17.70
CA HIS A 301 0.41 -5.00 -18.80
C HIS A 301 0.53 -3.49 -19.01
N HIS A 302 1.60 -3.08 -19.70
CA HIS A 302 1.76 -1.68 -20.07
C HIS A 302 0.62 -1.17 -20.96
N ASP A 303 0.09 -2.02 -21.83
CA ASP A 303 -1.05 -1.70 -22.71
C ASP A 303 -2.42 -1.80 -22.01
N SER A 304 -2.50 -2.38 -20.80
CA SER A 304 -3.75 -2.52 -20.04
C SER A 304 -3.93 -1.45 -18.95
N GLY A 305 -3.33 -0.28 -19.17
CA GLY A 305 -3.47 0.89 -18.28
C GLY A 305 -2.31 1.09 -17.30
N TYR A 306 -1.20 0.35 -17.45
CA TYR A 306 -0.04 0.43 -16.56
C TYR A 306 1.24 0.81 -17.32
N PRO A 307 1.29 1.99 -17.98
CA PRO A 307 2.29 2.31 -19.01
C PRO A 307 3.75 2.34 -18.53
N ALA A 308 3.98 2.37 -17.22
CA ALA A 308 5.32 2.33 -16.61
C ALA A 308 5.81 0.92 -16.26
N LEU A 309 4.97 -0.13 -16.39
CA LEU A 309 5.28 -1.47 -15.89
C LEU A 309 6.40 -2.08 -16.73
N GLY A 310 7.47 -2.48 -16.06
CA GLY A 310 8.68 -2.98 -16.71
C GLY A 310 9.53 -1.90 -17.38
N ARG A 311 9.11 -0.62 -17.40
CA ARG A 311 9.85 0.50 -18.01
C ARG A 311 10.67 1.26 -16.95
N TYR A 312 11.55 2.17 -17.35
CA TYR A 312 12.43 2.93 -16.44
C TYR A 312 13.35 2.01 -15.63
N LEU A 313 13.68 0.85 -16.20
CA LEU A 313 14.61 -0.10 -15.61
C LEU A 313 15.97 0.58 -15.46
N THR A 314 16.59 0.39 -14.30
CA THR A 314 17.97 0.82 -14.05
C THR A 314 18.76 -0.37 -13.54
N GLU A 315 20.03 -0.45 -13.93
CA GLU A 315 21.01 -1.37 -13.38
C GLU A 315 22.32 -0.59 -13.25
N GLN A 316 23.11 -0.85 -12.22
CA GLN A 316 24.35 -0.13 -12.01
C GLN A 316 25.44 -0.64 -12.96
N THR A 317 26.20 0.30 -13.50
CA THR A 317 27.50 -0.04 -14.11
C THR A 317 28.44 -0.50 -13.01
N MET A 318 29.21 -1.56 -13.25
CA MET A 318 30.10 -2.12 -12.25
C MET A 318 31.51 -2.25 -12.81
N ALA A 319 32.46 -1.58 -12.16
CA ALA A 319 33.89 -1.76 -12.40
C ALA A 319 34.51 -2.60 -11.28
N TRP A 320 35.48 -3.44 -11.65
CA TRP A 320 36.13 -4.35 -10.71
C TRP A 320 37.61 -4.53 -11.03
N CYS A 321 38.43 -4.64 -9.97
CA CYS A 321 39.80 -5.16 -10.03
C CYS A 321 40.22 -5.78 -8.69
N GLN A 322 41.37 -6.46 -8.71
CA GLN A 322 42.07 -6.87 -7.49
C GLN A 322 43.51 -6.35 -7.48
N VAL A 323 43.99 -6.00 -6.29
CA VAL A 323 45.39 -5.60 -6.08
C VAL A 323 46.07 -6.45 -5.01
N VAL A 324 47.40 -6.54 -5.12
CA VAL A 324 48.29 -7.05 -4.08
C VAL A 324 48.87 -5.86 -3.33
N ILE A 325 48.67 -5.79 -2.01
CA ILE A 325 49.16 -4.68 -1.17
C ILE A 325 50.69 -4.54 -1.33
N GLN A 326 51.17 -3.31 -1.54
CA GLN A 326 52.59 -3.04 -1.69
C GLN A 326 53.40 -3.53 -0.48
N LYS A 327 54.57 -4.10 -0.75
CA LYS A 327 55.50 -4.59 0.29
C LYS A 327 55.77 -3.54 1.37
N SER A 328 56.07 -2.30 0.97
CA SER A 328 56.37 -1.20 1.90
C SER A 328 55.22 -0.91 2.88
N LEU A 329 53.96 -1.04 2.43
CA LEU A 329 52.78 -0.87 3.29
C LEU A 329 52.63 -2.03 4.27
N VAL A 330 52.84 -3.27 3.82
CA VAL A 330 52.79 -4.46 4.68
C VAL A 330 53.86 -4.40 5.76
N GLU A 331 55.07 -3.96 5.42
CA GLU A 331 56.19 -3.83 6.37
C GLU A 331 55.94 -2.73 7.40
N SER A 332 55.17 -1.68 7.04
CA SER A 332 54.88 -0.55 7.93
C SER A 332 54.06 -0.91 9.18
N VAL A 333 53.38 -2.06 9.19
CA VAL A 333 52.56 -2.53 10.32
C VAL A 333 53.24 -3.62 11.15
N TRP A 334 54.49 -3.97 10.86
CA TRP A 334 55.21 -5.00 11.59
C TRP A 334 55.47 -4.68 13.05
N ASP A 335 55.42 -3.39 13.40
CA ASP A 335 55.58 -2.95 14.78
C ASP A 335 54.32 -3.10 15.65
N ASP A 336 53.16 -3.38 15.04
CA ASP A 336 51.91 -3.64 15.76
C ASP A 336 52.09 -4.82 16.74
N PRO A 337 51.66 -4.70 18.01
CA PRO A 337 51.79 -5.77 19.00
C PRO A 337 51.22 -7.12 18.53
N ARG A 338 50.15 -7.10 17.73
CA ARG A 338 49.53 -8.31 17.16
C ARG A 338 50.43 -8.95 16.12
N CYS A 339 51.09 -8.14 15.29
CA CYS A 339 52.08 -8.62 14.30
C CYS A 339 53.32 -9.21 14.98
N LYS A 340 53.81 -8.59 16.05
CA LYS A 340 54.92 -9.12 16.87
C LYS A 340 54.55 -10.46 17.49
N GLY A 341 53.34 -10.57 18.03
CA GLY A 341 52.81 -11.82 18.58
C GLY A 341 52.72 -12.94 17.54
N HIS A 342 52.18 -12.65 16.35
CA HIS A 342 52.10 -13.61 15.24
C HIS A 342 53.47 -14.08 14.79
N SER A 343 54.42 -13.15 14.56
CA SER A 343 55.78 -13.50 14.13
C SER A 343 56.52 -14.39 15.14
N LYS A 344 56.26 -14.21 16.45
CA LYS A 344 56.79 -15.10 17.50
C LYS A 344 56.20 -16.50 17.43
N ASN A 345 54.89 -16.61 17.19
CA ASN A 345 54.16 -17.88 17.15
C ASN A 345 54.38 -18.64 15.83
N PHE A 346 54.63 -17.93 14.73
CA PHE A 346 54.76 -18.48 13.38
C PHE A 346 56.02 -17.93 12.68
N PRO A 347 57.23 -18.29 13.15
CA PRO A 347 58.49 -17.70 12.65
C PRO A 347 58.83 -18.04 11.19
N LYS A 348 58.15 -19.05 10.61
CA LYS A 348 58.30 -19.44 9.20
C LYS A 348 57.37 -18.69 8.25
N ASP A 349 56.40 -17.96 8.78
CA ASP A 349 55.48 -17.16 7.97
C ASP A 349 56.16 -15.83 7.60
N PRO A 350 56.39 -15.54 6.31
CA PRO A 350 57.04 -14.29 5.91
C PRO A 350 56.16 -13.05 6.16
N LEU A 351 54.84 -13.23 6.32
CA LEU A 351 53.93 -12.15 6.68
C LEU A 351 53.73 -12.13 8.19
N ARG A 352 53.88 -10.93 8.80
CA ARG A 352 53.64 -10.75 10.24
C ARG A 352 52.17 -10.48 10.59
N ILE A 353 51.32 -10.21 9.60
CA ILE A 353 49.88 -9.99 9.80
C ILE A 353 49.24 -11.33 10.23
N PRO A 354 48.47 -11.38 11.34
CA PRO A 354 47.83 -12.60 11.81
C PRO A 354 47.00 -13.32 10.74
N PHE A 355 46.98 -14.66 10.75
CA PHE A 355 46.18 -15.45 9.81
C PHE A 355 44.67 -15.13 9.87
N ASN A 356 44.17 -14.84 11.06
CA ASN A 356 42.77 -14.50 11.34
C ASN A 356 42.49 -12.99 11.34
N ASP A 357 43.42 -12.16 10.84
CA ASP A 357 43.15 -10.73 10.68
C ASP A 357 41.89 -10.53 9.79
N PRO A 358 40.86 -9.81 10.24
CA PRO A 358 39.65 -9.62 9.44
C PRO A 358 39.93 -8.90 8.11
N TYR A 359 39.12 -9.17 7.10
CA TYR A 359 39.25 -8.52 5.78
C TYR A 359 39.00 -7.01 5.86
N PRO A 360 39.63 -6.20 4.99
CA PRO A 360 39.24 -4.81 4.86
C PRO A 360 37.78 -4.72 4.39
N MET A 361 37.02 -3.78 4.94
CA MET A 361 35.65 -3.46 4.54
C MET A 361 35.51 -1.94 4.54
N ILE A 362 35.94 -1.30 3.44
CA ILE A 362 36.12 0.16 3.35
C ILE A 362 35.26 0.74 2.24
N THR A 363 34.78 1.95 2.44
CA THR A 363 34.11 2.76 1.42
C THR A 363 34.52 4.23 1.53
N THR A 364 34.34 4.98 0.44
CA THR A 364 34.25 6.44 0.47
C THR A 364 32.77 6.85 0.36
N PRO A 365 32.28 7.80 1.17
CA PRO A 365 30.95 8.36 0.97
C PRO A 365 30.79 8.94 -0.44
N ILE A 366 29.60 8.77 -1.02
CA ILE A 366 29.24 9.39 -2.30
C ILE A 366 29.24 10.90 -2.15
N SER A 367 29.69 11.60 -3.20
CA SER A 367 29.68 13.06 -3.28
C SER A 367 29.43 13.52 -4.71
N LYS A 368 29.26 14.83 -4.93
CA LYS A 368 29.13 15.39 -6.29
C LYS A 368 30.37 15.15 -7.15
N GLU A 369 31.56 15.11 -6.54
CA GLU A 369 32.83 14.85 -7.23
C GLU A 369 33.01 13.36 -7.55
N TYR A 370 32.58 12.49 -6.64
CA TYR A 370 32.64 11.03 -6.77
C TYR A 370 31.23 10.42 -6.68
N PRO A 371 30.39 10.55 -7.72
CA PRO A 371 28.99 10.12 -7.70
C PRO A 371 28.83 8.62 -8.00
N TRP A 372 29.60 7.78 -7.31
CA TRP A 372 29.58 6.33 -7.41
C TRP A 372 29.85 5.69 -6.05
N HIS A 373 29.22 4.56 -5.79
CA HIS A 373 29.49 3.77 -4.58
C HIS A 373 30.81 3.01 -4.74
N THR A 374 31.53 2.84 -3.64
CA THR A 374 32.82 2.15 -3.62
C THR A 374 32.86 1.08 -2.55
N GLN A 375 33.41 -0.08 -2.87
CA GLN A 375 33.71 -1.12 -1.90
C GLN A 375 35.16 -1.55 -2.11
N ILE A 376 36.01 -1.20 -1.16
CA ILE A 376 37.42 -1.63 -1.08
C ILE A 376 37.45 -2.71 -0.01
N GLN A 377 37.35 -3.96 -0.43
CA GLN A 377 36.96 -5.05 0.45
C GLN A 377 37.62 -6.37 0.12
N ARG A 378 37.15 -7.46 0.74
CA ARG A 378 37.37 -8.80 0.22
C ARG A 378 36.08 -9.62 0.36
N ASP A 379 35.33 -9.77 -0.72
CA ASP A 379 34.12 -10.59 -0.77
C ASP A 379 34.20 -11.53 -1.98
N PRO A 380 34.09 -12.86 -1.80
CA PRO A 380 34.10 -13.82 -2.90
C PRO A 380 32.94 -13.56 -3.87
N PHE A 381 33.21 -12.74 -4.88
CA PHE A 381 32.31 -12.43 -5.97
C PHE A 381 32.42 -13.49 -7.08
N ARG A 382 31.38 -13.64 -7.91
CA ARG A 382 31.33 -14.65 -8.98
C ARG A 382 32.53 -14.68 -9.93
N VAL A 383 33.18 -13.52 -10.08
CA VAL A 383 34.26 -13.26 -11.04
C VAL A 383 35.63 -13.18 -10.34
N SER A 384 35.71 -13.54 -9.06
CA SER A 384 36.89 -13.34 -8.21
C SER A 384 37.58 -14.66 -7.83
N PRO A 385 38.29 -15.34 -8.74
CA PRO A 385 39.17 -16.42 -8.35
C PRO A 385 40.37 -15.83 -7.59
N VAL A 386 40.61 -16.27 -6.36
CA VAL A 386 41.87 -15.95 -5.66
C VAL A 386 42.97 -16.80 -6.28
N PRO A 387 44.04 -16.21 -6.85
CA PRO A 387 45.13 -17.02 -7.37
C PRO A 387 45.80 -17.76 -6.21
N ASN A 388 45.86 -19.10 -6.28
CA ASN A 388 46.47 -19.95 -5.23
C ASN A 388 47.95 -19.65 -4.96
N LYS A 389 48.60 -18.85 -5.82
CA LYS A 389 50.02 -18.46 -5.71
C LYS A 389 50.25 -17.18 -4.89
N ILE A 390 49.20 -16.45 -4.52
CA ILE A 390 49.29 -15.19 -3.76
C ILE A 390 48.60 -15.39 -2.41
N ASP A 391 49.26 -14.97 -1.32
CA ASP A 391 48.66 -15.05 0.02
C ASP A 391 47.44 -14.15 0.12
N SER A 392 46.30 -14.72 0.53
CA SER A 392 45.02 -14.02 0.63
C SER A 392 45.02 -12.80 1.56
N ARG A 393 45.97 -12.70 2.50
CA ARG A 393 46.13 -11.52 3.35
C ARG A 393 46.55 -10.27 2.56
N LEU A 394 47.17 -10.46 1.41
CA LEU A 394 47.67 -9.38 0.55
C LEU A 394 46.67 -8.91 -0.49
N ILE A 395 45.56 -9.63 -0.68
CA ILE A 395 44.61 -9.35 -1.76
C ILE A 395 43.51 -8.41 -1.28
N VAL A 396 43.21 -7.41 -2.10
CA VAL A 396 42.12 -6.45 -1.90
C VAL A 396 41.32 -6.32 -3.18
N ASP A 397 39.99 -6.41 -3.06
CA ASP A 397 39.03 -6.22 -4.14
C ASP A 397 38.59 -4.76 -4.17
N LEU A 398 38.53 -4.16 -5.35
CA LEU A 398 37.86 -2.88 -5.56
C LEU A 398 36.64 -3.11 -6.45
N GLN A 399 35.47 -2.71 -5.95
CA GLN A 399 34.18 -2.78 -6.66
C GLN A 399 33.55 -1.40 -6.64
N PHE A 400 33.34 -0.82 -7.83
CA PHE A 400 32.81 0.53 -7.99
C PHE A 400 31.51 0.46 -8.77
N PHE A 401 30.49 1.16 -8.28
CA PHE A 401 29.13 1.08 -8.80
C PHE A 401 28.64 2.46 -9.22
N GLY A 402 28.39 2.63 -10.52
CA GLY A 402 27.91 3.87 -11.11
C GLY A 402 26.42 3.78 -11.39
N TYR A 403 25.65 4.76 -10.91
CA TYR A 403 24.22 4.83 -11.18
C TYR A 403 23.93 5.15 -12.65
N VAL A 404 22.77 4.68 -13.12
CA VAL A 404 22.25 4.93 -14.47
C VAL A 404 20.93 5.65 -14.33
N LYS A 405 20.73 6.74 -15.09
CA LYS A 405 19.48 7.51 -15.03
C LYS A 405 18.32 6.66 -15.57
N PRO A 406 17.12 6.72 -14.96
CA PRO A 406 15.97 6.00 -15.46
C PRO A 406 15.49 6.60 -16.80
N THR A 407 15.41 5.77 -17.84
CA THR A 407 14.87 6.13 -19.16
C THR A 407 13.71 5.22 -19.50
N ARG A 408 12.69 5.73 -20.19
CA ARG A 408 11.50 4.94 -20.53
C ARG A 408 11.86 3.72 -21.39
N ASP A 409 12.82 3.87 -22.29
CA ASP A 409 13.23 2.84 -23.25
C ASP A 409 13.98 1.67 -22.59
N ASN A 410 14.61 1.92 -21.43
CA ASN A 410 15.16 0.83 -20.63
C ASN A 410 14.03 0.05 -19.98
N CYS A 411 13.88 -1.21 -20.37
CA CYS A 411 12.75 -2.01 -19.96
C CYS A 411 13.01 -3.52 -19.89
N VAL A 412 12.03 -4.21 -19.29
CA VAL A 412 11.85 -5.66 -19.38
C VAL A 412 10.43 -5.98 -19.85
N GLU A 413 10.34 -6.83 -20.86
CA GLU A 413 9.11 -7.23 -21.53
C GLU A 413 8.87 -8.73 -21.39
N PHE A 414 7.62 -9.13 -21.57
CA PHE A 414 7.15 -10.51 -21.41
C PHE A 414 6.14 -10.83 -22.50
N SER A 415 6.04 -12.12 -22.87
CA SER A 415 5.03 -12.59 -23.81
C SER A 415 4.50 -13.97 -23.41
N SER A 416 3.25 -14.26 -23.74
CA SER A 416 2.56 -15.50 -23.34
C SER A 416 3.07 -16.75 -24.06
N ASP A 417 3.71 -16.58 -25.21
CA ASP A 417 4.32 -17.63 -26.03
C ASP A 417 5.81 -17.88 -25.72
N ASN A 418 6.41 -17.12 -24.78
CA ASN A 418 7.80 -17.26 -24.38
C ASN A 418 7.89 -17.60 -22.90
N LEU A 419 7.96 -18.89 -22.57
CA LEU A 419 7.88 -19.37 -21.20
C LEU A 419 9.23 -19.85 -20.67
N ASP A 420 9.45 -19.73 -19.37
CA ASP A 420 10.57 -20.30 -18.65
C ASP A 420 10.29 -21.76 -18.24
N VAL A 421 11.24 -22.38 -17.54
CA VAL A 421 11.15 -23.78 -17.10
C VAL A 421 10.03 -24.06 -16.09
N PHE A 422 9.48 -23.02 -15.47
CA PHE A 422 8.35 -23.11 -14.53
C PHE A 422 7.00 -22.88 -15.22
N GLY A 423 7.01 -22.61 -16.54
CA GLY A 423 5.82 -22.22 -17.29
C GLY A 423 5.43 -20.74 -17.09
N MET A 424 6.33 -19.91 -16.56
CA MET A 424 6.11 -18.48 -16.37
C MET A 424 6.62 -17.67 -17.57
N PRO A 425 6.03 -16.51 -17.90
CA PRO A 425 6.55 -15.63 -18.94
C PRO A 425 8.02 -15.27 -18.69
N ARG A 426 8.85 -15.49 -19.70
CA ARG A 426 10.29 -15.26 -19.64
C ARG A 426 10.61 -13.78 -19.91
N PRO A 427 11.52 -13.15 -19.13
CA PRO A 427 11.87 -11.75 -19.35
C PRO A 427 12.69 -11.57 -20.63
N VAL A 428 12.40 -10.50 -21.36
CA VAL A 428 13.20 -9.99 -22.48
C VAL A 428 13.63 -8.57 -22.13
N PHE A 429 14.93 -8.33 -22.02
CA PHE A 429 15.47 -7.02 -21.68
C PHE A 429 15.69 -6.17 -22.93
N GLN A 430 15.44 -4.87 -22.78
CA GLN A 430 15.96 -3.80 -23.64
C GLN A 430 16.69 -2.83 -22.73
N TYR A 431 18.02 -2.87 -22.72
CA TYR A 431 18.82 -2.08 -21.79
C TYR A 431 20.05 -1.45 -22.46
N GLN A 432 20.16 -0.14 -22.34
CA GLN A 432 21.31 0.65 -22.76
C GLN A 432 21.66 1.71 -21.72
N ILE A 433 22.93 2.11 -21.67
CA ILE A 433 23.38 3.24 -20.85
C ILE A 433 23.45 4.50 -21.71
N GLY A 434 23.03 5.64 -21.18
CA GLY A 434 23.13 6.92 -21.89
C GLY A 434 24.57 7.45 -21.94
N GLU A 435 24.81 8.48 -22.75
CA GLU A 435 26.14 9.09 -22.90
C GLU A 435 26.66 9.67 -21.57
N ASP A 436 25.81 10.37 -20.82
CA ASP A 436 26.12 10.86 -19.47
C ASP A 436 26.53 9.73 -18.52
N ASP A 437 25.78 8.63 -18.54
CA ASP A 437 26.02 7.49 -17.66
C ASP A 437 27.35 6.80 -18.04
N ALA A 438 27.64 6.69 -19.33
CA ALA A 438 28.90 6.16 -19.85
C ALA A 438 30.09 7.07 -19.53
N ALA A 439 29.92 8.40 -19.57
CA ALA A 439 30.95 9.35 -19.16
C ALA A 439 31.26 9.20 -17.66
N ARG A 440 30.23 9.14 -16.80
CA ARG A 440 30.41 8.88 -15.36
C ARG A 440 31.08 7.54 -15.10
N ALA A 441 30.69 6.48 -15.80
CA ALA A 441 31.32 5.15 -15.66
C ALA A 441 32.82 5.20 -16.01
N ARG A 442 33.19 5.97 -17.04
CA ARG A 442 34.59 6.19 -17.43
C ARG A 442 35.39 6.91 -16.34
N ASP A 443 34.82 7.92 -15.72
CA ASP A 443 35.49 8.65 -14.63
C ASP A 443 35.58 7.82 -13.35
N MET A 444 34.54 7.03 -13.06
CA MET A 444 34.56 6.01 -12.00
C MET A 444 35.70 4.99 -12.21
N MET A 445 35.92 4.51 -13.43
CA MET A 445 37.02 3.59 -13.74
C MET A 445 38.39 4.23 -13.50
N LYS A 446 38.58 5.49 -13.90
CA LYS A 446 39.83 6.23 -13.62
C LYS A 446 40.08 6.37 -12.13
N ASP A 447 39.04 6.69 -11.36
CA ASP A 447 39.11 6.79 -9.90
C ASP A 447 39.47 5.45 -9.26
N MET A 448 38.84 4.35 -9.69
CA MET A 448 39.16 3.00 -9.22
C MET A 448 40.64 2.65 -9.49
N VAL A 449 41.14 2.93 -10.70
CA VAL A 449 42.56 2.70 -11.06
C VAL A 449 43.49 3.51 -10.16
N LYS A 450 43.18 4.79 -9.92
CA LYS A 450 43.97 5.65 -9.04
C LYS A 450 44.04 5.09 -7.63
N LEU A 451 42.90 4.80 -7.01
CA LEU A 451 42.84 4.27 -5.64
C LEU A 451 43.47 2.88 -5.52
N ALA A 452 43.34 2.04 -6.55
CA ALA A 452 43.97 0.73 -6.59
C ALA A 452 45.50 0.84 -6.52
N LEU A 453 46.10 1.71 -7.35
CA LEU A 453 47.56 1.88 -7.44
C LEU A 453 48.18 2.52 -6.17
N GLU A 454 47.38 3.23 -5.38
CA GLU A 454 47.80 3.71 -4.05
C GLU A 454 47.92 2.57 -3.03
N ILE A 455 47.16 1.49 -3.20
CA ILE A 455 47.19 0.30 -2.34
C ILE A 455 48.22 -0.72 -2.84
N GLY A 456 48.30 -0.94 -4.15
CA GLY A 456 49.30 -1.79 -4.78
C GLY A 456 49.02 -2.19 -6.21
N ASP A 457 49.70 -3.24 -6.67
CA ASP A 457 49.73 -3.64 -8.07
C ASP A 457 48.61 -4.60 -8.42
N PHE A 458 48.11 -4.55 -9.66
CA PHE A 458 47.03 -5.42 -10.11
C PHE A 458 47.42 -6.90 -10.08
N VAL A 459 46.50 -7.73 -9.59
CA VAL A 459 46.64 -9.18 -9.66
C VAL A 459 46.46 -9.62 -11.14
N PRO A 460 47.38 -10.42 -11.71
CA PRO A 460 47.26 -10.88 -13.10
C PRO A 460 45.92 -11.60 -13.38
N GLY A 461 45.22 -11.18 -14.43
CA GLY A 461 43.87 -11.67 -14.81
C GLY A 461 42.72 -10.96 -14.09
N CYS A 462 43.03 -10.11 -13.12
CA CYS A 462 42.10 -9.32 -12.31
C CYS A 462 42.33 -7.82 -12.48
N GLU A 463 42.84 -7.42 -13.64
CA GLU A 463 43.03 -6.02 -14.03
C GLU A 463 41.68 -5.27 -14.09
N PRO A 464 41.70 -3.93 -13.98
CA PRO A 464 40.51 -3.08 -14.08
C PRO A 464 39.67 -3.36 -15.33
N LYS A 465 38.42 -3.78 -15.10
CA LYS A 465 37.45 -4.06 -16.16
C LYS A 465 36.03 -3.74 -15.72
N TYR A 466 35.16 -3.46 -16.69
CA TYR A 466 33.73 -3.47 -16.45
C TYR A 466 33.24 -4.90 -16.43
N LEU A 467 32.34 -5.20 -15.50
CA LEU A 467 31.62 -6.46 -15.52
C LEU A 467 30.40 -6.34 -16.45
N PRO A 468 29.93 -7.46 -17.04
CA PRO A 468 28.77 -7.43 -17.93
C PRO A 468 27.53 -6.84 -17.23
N PRO A 469 26.66 -6.11 -17.95
CA PRO A 469 25.43 -5.57 -17.38
C PRO A 469 24.59 -6.65 -16.69
N GLY A 470 24.05 -6.32 -15.52
CA GLY A 470 23.35 -7.25 -14.63
C GLY A 470 24.25 -7.94 -13.60
N ALA A 471 25.58 -7.80 -13.68
CA ALA A 471 26.49 -8.40 -12.70
C ALA A 471 26.35 -7.79 -11.30
N ALA A 472 26.00 -6.50 -11.20
CA ALA A 472 25.75 -5.83 -9.92
C ALA A 472 24.51 -6.38 -9.19
N GLN A 473 23.53 -6.92 -9.92
CA GLN A 473 22.26 -7.42 -9.38
C GLN A 473 21.45 -6.33 -8.67
N HIS A 474 21.60 -5.08 -9.10
CA HIS A 474 20.93 -3.92 -8.53
C HIS A 474 19.84 -3.40 -9.48
N ILE A 475 19.18 -4.32 -10.20
CA ILE A 475 18.04 -4.02 -11.07
C ILE A 475 16.94 -3.34 -10.24
N CYS A 476 16.59 -2.13 -10.65
CA CYS A 476 15.55 -1.31 -10.06
C CYS A 476 14.59 -0.80 -11.15
N GLY A 477 13.49 -0.18 -10.73
CA GLY A 477 12.63 0.60 -11.62
C GLY A 477 11.49 -0.15 -12.31
N THR A 478 11.56 -1.48 -12.39
CA THR A 478 10.56 -2.32 -13.10
C THR A 478 9.14 -2.21 -12.55
N THR A 479 8.99 -1.94 -11.25
CA THR A 479 7.72 -1.59 -10.58
C THR A 479 7.89 -0.29 -9.78
N ARG A 480 8.47 0.75 -10.38
CA ARG A 480 8.92 1.96 -9.68
C ARG A 480 7.83 2.68 -8.89
N ALA A 481 8.25 3.24 -7.76
CA ALA A 481 7.40 4.06 -6.92
C ALA A 481 7.39 5.53 -7.36
N GLY A 482 6.29 6.23 -7.14
CA GLY A 482 6.14 7.66 -7.40
C GLY A 482 5.29 8.37 -6.35
N LYS A 483 5.42 9.70 -6.25
CA LYS A 483 4.58 10.54 -5.37
C LYS A 483 3.14 10.63 -5.83
N LYS A 484 2.93 10.52 -7.15
CA LYS A 484 1.66 10.62 -7.86
C LYS A 484 1.73 9.69 -9.06
N ASP A 485 0.58 9.27 -9.56
CA ASP A 485 0.52 8.63 -10.86
C ASP A 485 0.52 9.68 -11.96
N ASP A 486 1.68 9.86 -12.58
CA ASP A 486 1.90 10.66 -13.77
C ASP A 486 2.20 9.77 -14.99
N GLY A 487 1.80 8.49 -14.93
CA GLY A 487 2.11 7.49 -15.95
C GLY A 487 3.57 7.04 -15.97
N THR A 488 4.39 7.49 -15.00
CA THR A 488 5.78 7.03 -14.86
C THR A 488 5.96 6.02 -13.72
N SER A 489 5.02 5.88 -12.78
CA SER A 489 5.13 4.97 -11.63
C SER A 489 4.07 3.87 -11.60
N ILE A 490 4.40 2.75 -10.95
CA ILE A 490 3.50 1.60 -10.75
C ILE A 490 3.01 1.48 -9.32
N VAL A 491 3.75 1.98 -8.33
CA VAL A 491 3.30 2.00 -6.94
C VAL A 491 3.41 3.41 -6.38
N ASP A 492 2.59 3.73 -5.38
CA ASP A 492 2.70 5.00 -4.66
C ASP A 492 3.71 4.89 -3.50
N ARG A 493 3.81 5.95 -2.68
CA ARG A 493 4.71 6.00 -1.51
C ARG A 493 4.47 4.92 -0.45
N THR A 494 3.35 4.19 -0.51
CA THR A 494 3.07 3.06 0.39
C THR A 494 3.75 1.76 -0.06
N LEU A 495 4.36 1.74 -1.26
CA LEU A 495 5.15 0.63 -1.81
C LEU A 495 4.40 -0.71 -1.86
N LEU A 496 3.07 -0.68 -1.85
CA LEU A 496 2.21 -1.86 -1.91
C LEU A 496 2.16 -2.39 -3.33
N CYS A 497 2.88 -3.47 -3.59
CA CYS A 497 3.00 -3.98 -4.95
C CYS A 497 1.69 -4.55 -5.49
N LEU A 498 0.76 -5.10 -4.69
CA LEU A 498 -0.64 -5.33 -5.10
C LEU A 498 -1.62 -5.42 -3.92
N VAL A 499 -2.34 -4.33 -3.69
CA VAL A 499 -3.73 -4.43 -3.27
C VAL A 499 -4.54 -3.47 -4.13
N ASN A 500 -5.44 -4.03 -4.95
CA ASN A 500 -6.39 -3.36 -5.86
C ASN A 500 -5.85 -2.93 -7.23
N ILE A 501 -6.04 -3.77 -8.24
CA ILE A 501 -5.83 -3.49 -9.67
C ILE A 501 -6.98 -2.62 -10.25
N GLY A 502 -7.86 -2.10 -9.38
CA GLY A 502 -8.89 -1.11 -9.71
C GLY A 502 -8.50 0.31 -9.40
N LYS A 503 -7.45 0.47 -8.58
CA LYS A 503 -6.88 1.74 -8.15
C LYS A 503 -5.45 1.47 -7.77
N ILE A 504 -4.57 1.41 -8.77
CA ILE A 504 -3.20 1.81 -8.50
C ILE A 504 -3.25 3.34 -8.36
N VAL A 505 -3.53 3.74 -7.12
CA VAL A 505 -3.24 4.99 -6.42
C VAL A 505 -4.16 5.02 -5.18
N LYS A 506 -3.51 4.89 -4.00
CA LYS A 506 -3.93 5.24 -2.63
C LYS A 506 -4.33 4.13 -1.65
N LYS A 507 -3.33 3.90 -0.79
CA LYS A 507 -3.34 3.69 0.68
C LYS A 507 -4.04 2.45 1.21
N LEU A 508 -3.22 1.47 1.56
CA LEU A 508 -3.36 0.75 2.83
C LEU A 508 -2.18 1.14 3.71
N ASN A 509 -2.46 1.65 4.91
CA ASN A 509 -1.46 1.76 5.96
C ASN A 509 -1.61 0.55 6.88
N PHE A 510 -0.60 -0.31 6.92
CA PHE A 510 -0.25 -1.08 8.11
C PHE A 510 1.00 -0.40 8.68
N ASP A 511 0.88 0.24 9.83
CA ASP A 511 2.04 0.73 10.59
C ASP A 511 2.37 -0.24 11.71
N LEU A 512 3.66 -0.40 11.91
CA LEU A 512 4.37 -1.40 12.66
C LEU A 512 5.59 -0.77 13.30
N SER A 513 5.29 0.21 14.12
CA SER A 513 6.24 0.82 15.02
C SER A 513 5.46 1.56 16.10
N ASN A 514 4.92 0.80 17.04
CA ASN A 514 4.54 1.39 18.32
C ASN A 514 5.80 1.50 19.18
N SER A 515 6.52 2.63 19.10
CA SER A 515 7.13 3.25 20.28
C SER A 515 7.43 4.74 20.07
N LYS A 516 6.44 5.55 20.46
CA LYS A 516 6.50 6.95 20.93
C LYS A 516 6.59 8.11 19.90
N SER A 517 5.53 8.93 20.00
CA SER A 517 5.28 10.33 19.58
C SER A 517 5.28 10.69 18.09
N LEU A 518 4.08 10.77 17.52
CA LEU A 518 3.71 11.43 16.27
C LEU A 518 3.69 12.97 16.44
N PRO A 519 4.15 13.79 15.48
CA PRO A 519 3.60 15.11 15.24
C PRO A 519 2.38 15.00 14.32
N SER A 520 1.25 15.46 14.82
CA SER A 520 -0.06 15.55 14.16
C SER A 520 -0.02 16.42 12.89
N GLN A 521 -0.42 15.89 11.72
CA GLN A 521 -0.90 16.74 10.63
C GLN A 521 -2.37 17.04 10.88
N THR A 522 -2.66 18.30 11.19
CA THR A 522 -4.01 18.81 11.45
C THR A 522 -4.54 19.50 10.18
N VAL A 523 -5.68 19.04 9.63
CA VAL A 523 -6.43 19.64 8.52
C VAL A 523 -7.33 20.73 9.08
N THR A 524 -7.34 21.93 8.51
CA THR A 524 -8.11 23.05 9.05
C THR A 524 -9.51 23.11 8.43
N VAL A 525 -10.55 23.06 9.27
CA VAL A 525 -11.96 22.92 8.89
C VAL A 525 -12.81 24.05 9.45
N LYS A 526 -13.78 24.49 8.66
CA LYS A 526 -14.62 25.65 8.95
C LYS A 526 -16.08 25.43 8.60
N ILE A 527 -16.97 26.03 9.37
CA ILE A 527 -18.43 25.88 9.23
C ILE A 527 -19.04 27.19 8.74
N ASN A 528 -19.78 27.11 7.63
CA ASN A 528 -20.59 28.19 7.09
C ASN A 528 -22.02 28.08 7.64
N ASP A 529 -22.36 28.89 8.65
CA ASP A 529 -23.74 29.09 9.07
C ASP A 529 -24.27 30.42 8.51
N VAL A 530 -25.35 30.34 7.72
CA VAL A 530 -26.00 31.49 7.11
C VAL A 530 -27.48 31.45 7.50
N LYS A 531 -27.87 32.21 8.53
CA LYS A 531 -29.26 32.62 8.71
C LYS A 531 -29.62 33.61 7.59
N GLN A 532 -30.52 33.23 6.68
CA GLN A 532 -31.17 34.17 5.76
C GLN A 532 -32.22 35.00 6.51
N GLU A 533 -32.32 36.29 6.17
CA GLU A 533 -33.38 37.19 6.61
C GLU A 533 -34.74 36.74 6.05
N ARG A 534 -35.41 35.82 6.73
CA ARG A 534 -36.88 35.58 6.70
C ARG A 534 -37.19 34.40 7.62
N THR A 535 -37.21 34.64 8.93
CA THR A 535 -38.08 34.01 9.93
C THR A 535 -37.52 34.23 11.33
N SER A 536 -38.39 34.64 12.25
CA SER A 536 -38.12 34.90 13.67
C SER A 536 -37.98 33.60 14.46
N SER A 537 -36.88 32.87 14.29
CA SER A 537 -36.51 31.73 15.15
C SER A 537 -35.14 31.98 15.83
N PRO A 538 -35.05 31.91 17.17
CA PRO A 538 -33.87 32.34 17.93
C PRO A 538 -32.67 31.37 17.89
N ASN A 539 -32.72 30.25 17.15
CA ASN A 539 -31.60 29.29 17.18
C ASN A 539 -30.82 29.27 15.85
N PRO A 540 -29.48 29.38 15.85
CA PRO A 540 -28.65 29.04 14.69
C PRO A 540 -28.84 27.57 14.27
N SER A 541 -28.22 27.18 13.15
CA SER A 541 -28.40 25.83 12.61
C SER A 541 -28.04 24.77 13.66
N MET A 542 -29.05 24.06 14.19
CA MET A 542 -28.87 22.89 15.06
C MET A 542 -27.88 21.88 14.46
N SER A 543 -27.73 21.86 13.13
CA SER A 543 -26.75 21.01 12.45
C SER A 543 -25.31 21.42 12.78
N ALA A 544 -24.96 22.69 12.67
CA ALA A 544 -23.61 23.15 13.01
C ALA A 544 -23.23 22.81 14.46
N LYS A 545 -24.11 23.17 15.42
CA LYS A 545 -23.84 23.02 16.86
C LYS A 545 -23.89 21.58 17.36
N LEU A 546 -24.82 20.75 16.87
CA LEU A 546 -24.98 19.38 17.36
C LEU A 546 -24.29 18.32 16.50
N PHE A 547 -24.27 18.48 15.17
CA PHE A 547 -23.84 17.43 14.24
C PHE A 547 -22.49 17.72 13.56
N GLN A 548 -21.98 18.95 13.61
CA GLN A 548 -20.74 19.30 12.92
C GLN A 548 -19.62 19.61 13.91
N ILE A 549 -19.77 20.64 14.76
CA ILE A 549 -18.73 21.09 15.69
C ILE A 549 -18.23 19.98 16.62
N PRO A 550 -19.09 19.22 17.34
CA PRO A 550 -18.60 18.20 18.28
C PRO A 550 -17.83 17.08 17.58
N LEU A 551 -18.26 16.73 16.36
CA LEU A 551 -17.64 15.68 15.55
C LEU A 551 -16.31 16.14 14.94
N ILE A 552 -16.21 17.40 14.52
CA ILE A 552 -14.95 18.04 14.11
C ILE A 552 -13.96 18.08 15.28
N ALA A 553 -14.41 18.45 16.48
CA ALA A 553 -13.56 18.62 17.65
C ALA A 553 -12.90 17.32 18.14
N VAL A 554 -13.55 16.18 17.92
CA VAL A 554 -13.06 14.85 18.34
C VAL A 554 -12.29 14.13 17.23
N THR A 555 -12.29 14.65 16.00
CA THR A 555 -11.49 14.11 14.90
C THR A 555 -10.10 14.79 14.90
N PRO A 556 -9.01 14.09 15.30
CA PRO A 556 -7.70 14.73 15.51
C PRO A 556 -7.09 15.33 14.24
N THR A 557 -7.52 14.84 13.07
CA THR A 557 -7.11 15.37 11.78
C THR A 557 -7.86 16.65 11.41
N PHE A 558 -8.86 17.11 12.16
CA PHE A 558 -9.59 18.35 11.91
C PHE A 558 -9.22 19.43 12.95
N ASN A 559 -9.15 20.69 12.54
CA ASN A 559 -9.01 21.86 13.40
C ASN A 559 -10.09 22.88 13.08
N LEU A 560 -10.98 23.18 14.03
CA LEU A 560 -12.00 24.21 13.86
C LEU A 560 -11.36 25.59 13.92
N HIS A 561 -11.13 26.22 12.76
CA HIS A 561 -10.48 27.54 12.69
C HIS A 561 -11.46 28.70 12.74
N SER A 562 -12.60 28.62 12.05
CA SER A 562 -13.56 29.72 11.98
C SER A 562 -15.01 29.30 11.77
N ILE A 563 -15.90 30.19 12.18
CA ILE A 563 -17.36 30.08 12.03
C ILE A 563 -17.88 31.34 11.34
N VAL A 564 -18.85 31.20 10.44
CA VAL A 564 -19.61 32.34 9.92
C VAL A 564 -20.83 32.58 10.82
N GLN A 565 -20.97 33.79 11.36
CA GLN A 565 -22.17 34.26 12.05
C GLN A 565 -22.44 35.72 11.64
N ARG A 566 -23.48 35.95 10.84
CA ARG A 566 -23.78 37.27 10.25
C ARG A 566 -24.14 38.36 11.28
N SER A 567 -24.90 38.00 12.31
CA SER A 567 -25.33 38.92 13.37
C SER A 567 -25.68 38.14 14.63
N VAL A 568 -25.36 38.69 15.81
CA VAL A 568 -25.79 38.19 17.11
C VAL A 568 -26.94 39.07 17.62
N LYS A 569 -28.13 38.52 17.88
CA LYS A 569 -29.22 39.23 18.54
C LYS A 569 -29.37 38.77 19.98
N ALA A 570 -30.00 39.59 20.82
CA ALA A 570 -30.27 39.22 22.21
C ALA A 570 -31.14 37.95 22.27
N GLY A 571 -30.61 36.89 22.90
CA GLY A 571 -31.24 35.57 23.00
C GLY A 571 -30.87 34.57 21.90
N ASP A 572 -30.04 34.94 20.92
CA ASP A 572 -29.40 33.97 20.01
C ASP A 572 -28.18 33.32 20.70
N ASP A 573 -27.84 32.09 20.29
CA ASP A 573 -26.52 31.52 20.61
C ASP A 573 -25.41 32.41 20.04
N ASN A 574 -24.35 32.63 20.82
CA ASN A 574 -23.22 33.46 20.43
C ASN A 574 -21.98 32.58 20.17
N ALA A 575 -21.59 32.43 18.90
CA ALA A 575 -20.44 31.59 18.53
C ALA A 575 -19.12 32.10 19.14
N SER A 576 -18.99 33.40 19.38
CA SER A 576 -17.80 33.98 20.03
C SER A 576 -17.73 33.70 21.54
N GLU A 577 -18.87 33.44 22.19
CA GLU A 577 -18.93 33.01 23.59
C GLU A 577 -18.75 31.49 23.71
N ASP A 578 -19.42 30.72 22.83
CA ASP A 578 -19.35 29.25 22.82
C ASP A 578 -17.96 28.75 22.37
N HIS A 579 -17.27 29.49 21.49
CA HIS A 579 -15.96 29.13 20.93
C HIS A 579 -14.99 30.33 20.87
N PRO A 580 -14.48 30.80 22.04
CA PRO A 580 -13.70 32.05 22.12
C PRO A 580 -12.35 32.01 21.39
N SER A 581 -11.82 30.81 21.11
CA SER A 581 -10.57 30.61 20.37
C SER A 581 -10.76 30.52 18.85
N VAL A 582 -12.00 30.56 18.35
CA VAL A 582 -12.35 30.36 16.94
C VAL A 582 -12.61 31.72 16.28
N LYS A 583 -12.04 31.96 15.09
CA LYS A 583 -12.22 33.22 14.36
C LYS A 583 -13.67 33.33 13.86
N ILE A 584 -14.30 34.49 14.02
CA ILE A 584 -15.66 34.72 13.53
C ILE A 584 -15.63 35.57 12.27
N TYR A 585 -16.30 35.10 11.22
CA TYR A 585 -16.58 35.84 9.99
C TYR A 585 -18.05 36.28 9.97
N ASN A 586 -18.33 37.45 9.42
CA ASN A 586 -19.70 37.95 9.24
C ASN A 586 -20.26 37.72 7.82
N SER A 587 -19.45 37.18 6.90
CA SER A 587 -19.86 36.84 5.54
C SER A 587 -19.16 35.55 5.08
N ALA A 588 -19.85 34.77 4.24
CA ALA A 588 -19.32 33.52 3.69
C ALA A 588 -18.21 33.79 2.67
N GLU A 589 -18.30 34.89 1.92
CA GLU A 589 -17.34 35.30 0.90
C GLU A 589 -15.97 35.63 1.51
N LEU A 590 -15.96 36.35 2.64
CA LEU A 590 -14.72 36.62 3.38
C LEU A 590 -14.09 35.33 3.90
N MET A 591 -14.91 34.37 4.34
CA MET A 591 -14.40 33.06 4.71
C MET A 591 -13.83 32.34 3.50
N PHE A 592 -14.53 32.26 2.36
CA PHE A 592 -14.04 31.54 1.18
C PHE A 592 -12.70 32.07 0.65
N ALA A 593 -12.44 33.38 0.80
CA ALA A 593 -11.20 34.03 0.36
C ALA A 593 -9.98 33.75 1.26
N ASP A 594 -10.17 33.21 2.47
CA ASP A 594 -9.10 33.00 3.43
C ASP A 594 -8.20 31.80 3.02
N PRO A 595 -6.90 32.01 2.80
CA PRO A 595 -5.99 30.95 2.34
C PRO A 595 -5.69 29.89 3.41
N GLU A 596 -5.96 30.15 4.69
CA GLU A 596 -5.72 29.19 5.79
C GLU A 596 -6.81 28.09 5.88
N ILE A 597 -7.67 27.99 4.86
CA ILE A 597 -8.82 27.08 4.82
C ILE A 597 -8.67 26.04 3.73
N ASP A 598 -8.79 24.78 4.13
CA ASP A 598 -8.85 23.65 3.21
C ASP A 598 -10.29 23.20 2.92
N ILE A 599 -11.13 23.14 3.96
CA ILE A 599 -12.48 22.55 3.91
C ILE A 599 -13.55 23.53 4.42
N ILE A 600 -14.63 23.65 3.66
CA ILE A 600 -15.87 24.36 4.02
C ILE A 600 -16.98 23.36 4.32
N VAL A 601 -17.63 23.49 5.47
CA VAL A 601 -18.86 22.75 5.80
C VAL A 601 -20.07 23.66 5.58
N VAL A 602 -20.97 23.29 4.66
CA VAL A 602 -22.20 24.02 4.36
C VAL A 602 -23.35 23.42 5.17
N THR A 603 -23.84 24.16 6.17
CA THR A 603 -24.91 23.75 7.08
C THR A 603 -26.18 24.60 6.95
N THR A 604 -26.34 25.24 5.80
CA THR A 604 -27.40 26.20 5.49
C THR A 604 -28.69 25.49 5.07
N PRO A 605 -29.82 26.19 4.88
CA PRO A 605 -31.02 25.58 4.34
C PRO A 605 -30.79 24.96 2.94
N PRO A 606 -31.44 23.83 2.59
CA PRO A 606 -31.14 23.04 1.40
C PRO A 606 -31.19 23.79 0.06
N GLU A 607 -32.11 24.73 -0.10
CA GLU A 607 -32.28 25.57 -1.29
C GLU A 607 -31.05 26.44 -1.59
N THR A 608 -30.18 26.65 -0.59
CA THR A 608 -28.96 27.43 -0.72
C THR A 608 -27.71 26.57 -0.95
N HIS A 609 -27.79 25.24 -0.81
CA HIS A 609 -26.64 24.34 -0.91
C HIS A 609 -25.91 24.46 -2.24
N PHE A 610 -26.65 24.55 -3.37
CA PHE A 610 -26.04 24.68 -4.69
C PHE A 610 -25.16 25.93 -4.79
N THR A 611 -25.71 27.08 -4.40
CA THR A 611 -25.05 28.38 -4.49
C THR A 611 -23.79 28.42 -3.63
N PHE A 612 -23.87 28.00 -2.37
CA PHE A 612 -22.71 28.03 -1.47
C PHE A 612 -21.65 26.99 -1.80
N THR A 613 -22.06 25.78 -2.20
CA THR A 613 -21.11 24.72 -2.59
C THR A 613 -20.35 25.14 -3.84
N LYS A 614 -21.04 25.68 -4.85
CA LYS A 614 -20.41 26.21 -6.06
C LYS A 614 -19.39 27.30 -5.73
N ALA A 615 -19.78 28.29 -4.93
CA ALA A 615 -18.89 29.38 -4.55
C ALA A 615 -17.64 28.91 -3.79
N ALA A 616 -17.79 27.96 -2.85
CA ALA A 616 -16.67 27.38 -2.12
C ALA A 616 -15.71 26.59 -3.03
N LEU A 617 -16.23 25.78 -3.96
CA LEU A 617 -15.42 25.03 -4.92
C LEU A 617 -14.62 25.97 -5.83
N GLN A 618 -15.26 27.02 -6.36
CA GLN A 618 -14.63 28.03 -7.20
C GLN A 618 -13.59 28.89 -6.45
N ALA A 619 -13.71 29.00 -5.13
CA ALA A 619 -12.68 29.58 -4.27
C ALA A 619 -11.55 28.59 -3.92
N GLY A 620 -11.52 27.42 -4.57
CA GLY A 620 -10.50 26.39 -4.37
C GLY A 620 -10.62 25.61 -3.07
N LYS A 621 -11.82 25.50 -2.48
CA LYS A 621 -12.05 24.78 -1.22
C LYS A 621 -12.69 23.40 -1.45
N HIS A 622 -12.37 22.45 -0.58
CA HIS A 622 -13.13 21.20 -0.47
C HIS A 622 -14.42 21.46 0.31
N VAL A 623 -15.48 20.67 0.08
CA VAL A 623 -16.79 20.95 0.68
C VAL A 623 -17.41 19.73 1.33
N ILE A 624 -17.84 19.85 2.59
CA ILE A 624 -18.86 18.97 3.19
C ILE A 624 -20.20 19.70 3.08
N VAL A 625 -21.22 19.06 2.54
CA VAL A 625 -22.55 19.68 2.34
C VAL A 625 -23.59 18.90 3.12
N GLU A 626 -24.42 19.60 3.90
CA GLU A 626 -25.54 18.99 4.61
C GLU A 626 -26.52 18.26 3.68
N LYS A 627 -27.33 17.38 4.29
CA LYS A 627 -28.40 16.67 3.57
C LYS A 627 -29.71 17.48 3.61
N PRO A 628 -30.56 17.40 2.57
CA PRO A 628 -30.33 16.76 1.26
C PRO A 628 -29.27 17.54 0.45
N PHE A 629 -28.54 16.85 -0.41
CA PHE A 629 -27.37 17.43 -1.10
C PHE A 629 -27.73 18.73 -1.84
N VAL A 630 -28.73 18.68 -2.72
CA VAL A 630 -29.29 19.81 -3.47
C VAL A 630 -30.73 19.49 -3.90
N PRO A 631 -31.55 20.48 -4.33
CA PRO A 631 -32.92 20.24 -4.76
C PRO A 631 -33.09 19.27 -5.95
N THR A 632 -32.21 19.33 -6.94
CA THR A 632 -32.33 18.53 -8.17
C THR A 632 -31.08 17.71 -8.50
N SER A 633 -31.27 16.59 -9.19
CA SER A 633 -30.16 15.76 -9.67
C SER A 633 -29.32 16.49 -10.74
N ALA A 634 -29.95 17.42 -11.48
CA ALA A 634 -29.26 18.28 -12.44
C ALA A 634 -28.28 19.24 -11.76
N GLU A 635 -28.70 19.92 -10.69
CA GLU A 635 -27.80 20.77 -9.89
C GLU A 635 -26.65 19.97 -9.27
N ALA A 636 -26.93 18.75 -8.81
CA ALA A 636 -25.91 17.86 -8.26
C ALA A 636 -24.87 17.51 -9.33
N SER A 637 -25.32 17.19 -10.54
CA SER A 637 -24.45 16.93 -11.70
C SER A 637 -23.56 18.13 -12.01
N SER A 638 -24.12 19.35 -12.02
CA SER A 638 -23.34 20.58 -12.21
C SER A 638 -22.29 20.80 -11.12
N LEU A 639 -22.60 20.53 -9.85
CA LEU A 639 -21.60 20.63 -8.77
C LEU A 639 -20.48 19.59 -8.91
N ILE A 640 -20.80 18.36 -9.33
CA ILE A 640 -19.80 17.31 -9.59
C ILE A 640 -18.85 17.76 -10.71
N GLU A 641 -19.38 18.34 -11.79
CA GLU A 641 -18.58 18.87 -12.88
C GLU A 641 -17.67 20.03 -12.41
N ILE A 642 -18.22 20.96 -11.63
CA ILE A 642 -17.44 22.07 -11.06
C ILE A 642 -16.34 21.54 -10.14
N ALA A 643 -16.65 20.61 -9.23
CA ALA A 643 -15.65 20.02 -8.35
C ALA A 643 -14.53 19.32 -9.13
N LYS A 644 -14.88 18.61 -10.21
CA LYS A 644 -13.90 17.98 -11.11
C LYS A 644 -13.01 19.01 -11.80
N ASN A 645 -13.59 20.09 -12.32
CA ASN A 645 -12.85 21.15 -13.01
C ASN A 645 -11.90 21.90 -12.05
N GLU A 646 -12.32 22.13 -10.80
CA GLU A 646 -11.51 22.81 -9.77
C GLU A 646 -10.54 21.87 -9.03
N GLY A 647 -10.59 20.56 -9.30
CA GLY A 647 -9.79 19.55 -8.58
C GLY A 647 -10.13 19.47 -7.09
N LYS A 648 -11.39 19.73 -6.72
CA LYS A 648 -11.91 19.74 -5.34
C LYS A 648 -12.85 18.56 -5.11
N LEU A 649 -13.09 18.27 -3.83
CA LEU A 649 -13.91 17.13 -3.40
C LEU A 649 -15.15 17.63 -2.68
N ILE A 650 -16.26 16.94 -2.89
CA ILE A 650 -17.54 17.16 -2.20
C ILE A 650 -17.90 15.90 -1.43
N CYS A 651 -18.11 16.00 -0.12
CA CYS A 651 -18.76 14.98 0.70
C CYS A 651 -20.15 15.43 1.09
N VAL A 652 -21.14 14.56 0.97
CA VAL A 652 -22.50 14.85 1.43
C VAL A 652 -22.70 14.28 2.83
N TYR A 653 -23.31 15.01 3.75
CA TYR A 653 -23.47 14.61 5.14
C TYR A 653 -24.63 13.60 5.33
N GLN A 654 -24.51 12.41 4.70
CA GLN A 654 -25.40 11.27 4.94
C GLN A 654 -24.87 10.42 6.10
N ASN A 655 -24.90 10.98 7.31
CA ASN A 655 -24.32 10.41 8.53
C ASN A 655 -24.97 9.07 8.96
N ARG A 656 -26.18 8.77 8.50
CA ARG A 656 -26.92 7.54 8.88
C ARG A 656 -26.43 6.26 8.20
N ARG A 657 -25.35 6.34 7.39
CA ARG A 657 -24.61 5.14 6.94
C ARG A 657 -23.84 4.46 8.09
N TRP A 658 -23.64 5.16 9.21
CA TRP A 658 -22.97 4.66 10.42
C TRP A 658 -23.91 4.51 11.62
N ASP A 659 -25.23 4.48 11.38
CA ASP A 659 -26.20 4.09 12.41
C ASP A 659 -25.98 2.61 12.78
N SER A 660 -25.98 2.27 14.07
CA SER A 660 -25.76 0.92 14.61
C SER A 660 -26.75 -0.10 14.03
N ASP A 661 -27.99 0.34 13.81
CA ASP A 661 -29.05 -0.45 13.21
C ASP A 661 -28.74 -0.84 11.75
N PHE A 662 -28.23 0.10 10.98
CA PHE A 662 -27.96 -0.06 9.56
C PHE A 662 -26.68 -0.86 9.30
N ILE A 663 -25.61 -0.62 10.06
CA ILE A 663 -24.40 -1.45 9.96
C ILE A 663 -24.69 -2.90 10.35
N THR A 664 -25.61 -3.12 11.28
CA THR A 664 -26.09 -4.47 11.67
C THR A 664 -26.80 -5.14 10.50
N VAL A 665 -27.73 -4.44 9.87
CA VAL A 665 -28.41 -4.92 8.66
C VAL A 665 -27.41 -5.23 7.55
N LYS A 666 -26.47 -4.32 7.28
CA LYS A 666 -25.45 -4.49 6.24
C LYS A 666 -24.62 -5.75 6.51
N LYS A 667 -24.18 -5.97 7.75
CA LYS A 667 -23.46 -7.20 8.15
C LYS A 667 -24.29 -8.45 7.87
N LEU A 668 -25.54 -8.50 8.32
CA LEU A 668 -26.42 -9.66 8.14
C LEU A 668 -26.65 -10.01 6.66
N ILE A 669 -26.71 -8.99 5.80
CA ILE A 669 -26.82 -9.16 4.34
C ILE A 669 -25.47 -9.64 3.76
N THR A 670 -24.36 -8.96 4.08
CA THR A 670 -23.02 -9.27 3.53
C THR A 670 -22.51 -10.65 3.93
N GLU A 671 -22.77 -11.10 5.16
CA GLU A 671 -22.38 -12.44 5.64
C GLU A 671 -23.27 -13.56 5.06
N GLY A 672 -24.32 -13.21 4.30
CA GLY A 672 -25.26 -14.18 3.75
C GLY A 672 -26.14 -14.86 4.81
N THR A 673 -26.20 -14.33 6.04
CA THR A 673 -27.00 -14.86 7.16
C THR A 673 -28.48 -14.97 6.78
N LEU A 674 -29.01 -13.97 6.06
CA LEU A 674 -30.40 -13.96 5.60
C LEU A 674 -30.58 -14.69 4.26
N GLY A 675 -29.50 -15.11 3.59
CA GLY A 675 -29.52 -15.62 2.23
C GLY A 675 -29.79 -14.52 1.20
N ARG A 676 -30.49 -14.87 0.10
CA ARG A 676 -30.90 -13.87 -0.90
C ARG A 676 -32.03 -13.03 -0.33
N ILE A 677 -31.85 -11.72 -0.28
CA ILE A 677 -32.90 -10.80 0.20
C ILE A 677 -34.03 -10.78 -0.82
N VAL A 678 -35.24 -11.06 -0.34
CA VAL A 678 -36.47 -11.02 -1.14
C VAL A 678 -37.26 -9.75 -0.86
N GLU A 679 -37.15 -9.21 0.36
CA GLU A 679 -37.86 -8.03 0.77
C GLU A 679 -37.12 -7.25 1.85
N TYR A 680 -37.17 -5.94 1.74
CA TYR A 680 -36.53 -5.03 2.67
C TYR A 680 -37.45 -3.83 2.92
N GLU A 681 -37.93 -3.69 4.14
CA GLU A 681 -38.74 -2.57 4.59
C GLU A 681 -37.90 -1.70 5.52
N THR A 682 -37.84 -0.38 5.24
CA THR A 682 -37.16 0.63 6.06
C THR A 682 -38.13 1.75 6.40
N HIS A 683 -38.16 2.12 7.68
CA HIS A 683 -39.17 2.99 8.24
C HIS A 683 -38.55 4.15 9.01
N PHE A 684 -39.12 5.34 8.85
CA PHE A 684 -38.79 6.53 9.63
C PHE A 684 -40.08 7.15 10.20
N ASP A 685 -40.79 6.34 10.96
CA ASP A 685 -42.09 6.69 11.53
C ASP A 685 -41.92 7.43 12.87
N ARG A 686 -42.74 8.46 13.10
CA ARG A 686 -42.75 9.26 14.35
C ARG A 686 -44.14 9.78 14.66
N TYR A 687 -44.35 10.22 15.90
CA TYR A 687 -45.49 11.03 16.28
C TYR A 687 -45.07 12.49 16.41
N GLN A 688 -45.54 13.33 15.49
CA GLN A 688 -45.33 14.77 15.56
C GLN A 688 -46.58 15.49 15.07
N GLU A 689 -47.51 15.78 15.98
CA GLU A 689 -48.80 16.40 15.66
C GLU A 689 -48.65 17.78 15.00
N ASN A 690 -47.79 18.64 15.56
CA ASN A 690 -47.61 20.00 15.08
C ASN A 690 -46.52 20.12 14.01
N LYS A 691 -46.73 21.03 13.05
CA LYS A 691 -45.69 21.40 12.08
C LYS A 691 -44.43 21.92 12.77
N PRO A 692 -43.23 21.57 12.28
CA PRO A 692 -41.98 22.16 12.78
C PRO A 692 -42.00 23.68 12.63
N LEU A 693 -41.43 24.39 13.61
CA LEU A 693 -41.24 25.85 13.54
C LEU A 693 -40.03 26.20 12.65
N GLY A 694 -40.01 27.44 12.13
CA GLY A 694 -38.91 27.97 11.33
C GLY A 694 -38.89 27.44 9.88
N TRP A 695 -37.73 27.54 9.23
CA TRP A 695 -37.57 27.22 7.80
C TRP A 695 -38.02 25.79 7.43
N LYS A 696 -37.84 24.81 8.32
CA LYS A 696 -38.27 23.42 8.11
C LYS A 696 -39.78 23.26 7.93
N GLY A 697 -40.57 24.14 8.54
CA GLY A 697 -42.03 24.14 8.41
C GLY A 697 -42.54 24.87 7.18
N THR A 698 -41.69 25.69 6.53
CA THR A 698 -42.09 26.57 5.44
C THR A 698 -41.54 26.15 4.08
N LEU A 699 -40.44 25.40 4.00
CA LEU A 699 -39.89 24.91 2.73
C LEU A 699 -40.77 23.84 2.10
N THR A 700 -40.97 23.98 0.79
CA THR A 700 -41.74 23.03 -0.04
C THR A 700 -40.82 22.00 -0.67
N MET A 701 -41.37 20.92 -1.24
CA MET A 701 -40.57 19.94 -2.00
C MET A 701 -39.83 20.54 -3.21
N ASN A 702 -40.22 21.71 -3.73
CA ASN A 702 -39.48 22.38 -4.81
C ASN A 702 -38.15 22.95 -4.31
N ASP A 703 -38.09 23.29 -3.03
CA ASP A 703 -36.92 23.87 -2.36
C ASP A 703 -36.14 22.80 -1.59
N ALA A 704 -36.30 21.52 -1.96
CA ALA A 704 -35.79 20.35 -1.24
C ALA A 704 -36.29 20.23 0.22
N GLY A 705 -37.48 20.78 0.51
CA GLY A 705 -38.19 20.65 1.79
C GLY A 705 -39.18 19.48 1.85
N GLY A 706 -39.93 19.41 2.95
CA GLY A 706 -40.94 18.36 3.18
C GLY A 706 -40.36 17.02 3.65
N SER A 707 -41.24 16.12 4.12
CA SER A 707 -40.84 14.84 4.74
C SER A 707 -40.06 13.94 3.78
N LEU A 708 -40.35 14.00 2.47
CA LEU A 708 -39.65 13.18 1.47
C LEU A 708 -38.17 13.56 1.35
N TYR A 709 -37.81 14.85 1.34
CA TYR A 709 -36.42 15.28 1.31
C TYR A 709 -35.77 15.22 2.71
N ASP A 710 -36.50 15.53 3.78
CA ASP A 710 -35.94 15.51 5.14
C ASP A 710 -35.68 14.08 5.65
N LEU A 711 -36.68 13.19 5.57
CA LEU A 711 -36.61 11.82 6.08
C LEU A 711 -36.25 10.82 4.97
N GLY A 712 -36.81 11.00 3.77
CA GLY A 712 -36.59 10.09 2.65
C GLY A 712 -35.14 10.06 2.17
N SER A 713 -34.43 11.20 2.19
CA SER A 713 -33.00 11.25 1.81
C SER A 713 -32.12 10.28 2.61
N HIS A 714 -32.44 10.02 3.88
CA HIS A 714 -31.74 9.08 4.73
C HIS A 714 -32.03 7.63 4.36
N ILE A 715 -33.31 7.24 4.35
CA ILE A 715 -33.68 5.83 4.16
C ILE A 715 -33.54 5.38 2.72
N LEU A 716 -33.64 6.29 1.75
CA LEU A 716 -33.33 6.03 0.34
C LEU A 716 -31.83 5.93 0.10
N ASP A 717 -30.99 6.72 0.79
CA ASP A 717 -29.53 6.55 0.73
C ASP A 717 -29.11 5.18 1.27
N GLN A 718 -29.70 4.74 2.38
CA GLN A 718 -29.44 3.40 2.93
C GLN A 718 -29.87 2.28 1.98
N ALA A 719 -31.05 2.39 1.36
CA ALA A 719 -31.50 1.42 0.36
C ALA A 719 -30.58 1.40 -0.87
N PHE A 720 -30.18 2.58 -1.36
CA PHE A 720 -29.23 2.74 -2.45
C PHE A 720 -27.85 2.15 -2.09
N HIS A 721 -27.37 2.34 -0.87
CA HIS A 721 -26.08 1.82 -0.43
C HIS A 721 -26.06 0.29 -0.31
N LEU A 722 -27.19 -0.34 -0.02
CA LEU A 722 -27.31 -1.80 0.05
C LEU A 722 -27.51 -2.45 -1.33
N PHE A 723 -28.33 -1.84 -2.19
CA PHE A 723 -28.85 -2.49 -3.39
C PHE A 723 -28.56 -1.76 -4.71
N GLY A 724 -27.97 -0.56 -4.65
CA GLY A 724 -27.73 0.31 -5.80
C GLY A 724 -29.00 1.02 -6.29
N MET A 725 -29.00 1.40 -7.57
CA MET A 725 -30.17 2.04 -8.20
C MET A 725 -31.33 1.05 -8.37
N PRO A 726 -32.55 1.41 -7.94
CA PRO A 726 -33.73 0.63 -8.31
C PRO A 726 -34.03 0.79 -9.80
N LYS A 727 -34.64 -0.22 -10.40
CA LYS A 727 -35.12 -0.21 -11.80
C LYS A 727 -36.42 0.57 -11.96
N GLY A 728 -37.19 0.74 -10.87
CA GLY A 728 -38.37 1.57 -10.89
C GLY A 728 -38.89 1.93 -9.51
N VAL A 729 -39.65 3.03 -9.45
CA VAL A 729 -40.19 3.63 -8.24
C VAL A 729 -41.70 3.81 -8.39
N THR A 730 -42.45 3.28 -7.43
CA THR A 730 -43.89 3.59 -7.25
C THR A 730 -44.06 4.32 -5.93
N ALA A 731 -44.71 5.48 -5.94
CA ALA A 731 -44.80 6.34 -4.76
C ALA A 731 -46.24 6.74 -4.42
N ILE A 732 -46.54 6.73 -3.12
CA ILE A 732 -47.74 7.33 -2.54
C ILE A 732 -47.28 8.38 -1.53
N LEU A 733 -47.71 9.63 -1.73
CA LEU A 733 -47.45 10.74 -0.83
C LEU A 733 -48.77 11.16 -0.18
N ALA A 734 -48.75 11.44 1.12
CA ALA A 734 -49.94 11.85 1.88
C ALA A 734 -49.61 12.98 2.85
N ASN A 735 -50.61 13.80 3.17
CA ASN A 735 -50.59 14.75 4.28
C ASN A 735 -51.50 14.18 5.38
N GLN A 736 -50.90 13.60 6.42
CA GLN A 736 -51.56 12.95 7.54
C GLN A 736 -52.10 13.96 8.56
N ARG A 737 -51.43 15.12 8.74
CA ARG A 737 -51.89 16.19 9.65
C ARG A 737 -53.11 16.96 9.14
N LEU A 738 -53.46 16.81 7.86
CA LEU A 738 -54.51 17.57 7.17
C LEU A 738 -54.35 19.09 7.28
N ASP A 739 -53.10 19.57 7.31
CA ASP A 739 -52.75 20.94 7.68
C ASP A 739 -52.21 21.79 6.52
N GLY A 740 -52.24 21.28 5.29
CA GLY A 740 -51.72 21.96 4.10
C GLY A 740 -51.59 21.05 2.87
N LYS A 741 -50.87 21.54 1.85
CA LYS A 741 -50.65 20.83 0.58
C LYS A 741 -49.41 19.94 0.55
N GLU A 742 -48.40 20.23 1.36
CA GLU A 742 -47.15 19.48 1.35
C GLU A 742 -47.32 18.10 2.01
N PRO A 743 -46.90 16.99 1.39
CA PRO A 743 -46.93 15.68 2.02
C PRO A 743 -46.02 15.61 3.25
N ASP A 744 -46.53 15.04 4.33
CA ASP A 744 -45.80 14.79 5.57
C ASP A 744 -45.53 13.28 5.78
N SER A 745 -46.05 12.42 4.89
CA SER A 745 -45.87 10.98 4.88
C SER A 745 -45.68 10.46 3.46
N PHE A 746 -44.93 9.36 3.34
CA PHE A 746 -44.72 8.69 2.06
C PHE A 746 -44.60 7.17 2.24
N THR A 747 -44.98 6.44 1.19
CA THR A 747 -44.66 5.03 1.00
C THR A 747 -44.14 4.85 -0.42
N LEU A 748 -42.93 4.32 -0.53
CA LEU A 748 -42.23 4.10 -1.79
C LEU A 748 -41.96 2.62 -1.97
N LEU A 749 -42.33 2.07 -3.11
CA LEU A 749 -41.94 0.74 -3.56
C LEU A 749 -40.84 0.88 -4.60
N LEU A 750 -39.64 0.37 -4.27
CA LEU A 750 -38.49 0.35 -5.17
C LEU A 750 -38.30 -1.08 -5.69
N ASN A 751 -38.35 -1.22 -7.01
CA ASN A 751 -38.21 -2.50 -7.69
C ASN A 751 -36.77 -2.69 -8.19
N TYR A 752 -36.12 -3.78 -7.80
CA TYR A 752 -34.77 -4.15 -8.25
C TYR A 752 -34.75 -5.25 -9.35
N GLY A 753 -35.92 -5.63 -9.87
CA GLY A 753 -36.09 -6.66 -10.91
C GLY A 753 -36.16 -8.09 -10.36
N GLU A 754 -36.29 -9.07 -11.25
CA GLU A 754 -36.63 -10.47 -10.91
C GLU A 754 -35.75 -11.13 -9.85
N LYS A 755 -34.46 -10.82 -9.82
CA LYS A 755 -33.49 -11.39 -8.88
C LYS A 755 -33.19 -10.48 -7.68
N GLY A 756 -33.68 -9.24 -7.69
CA GLY A 756 -33.48 -8.24 -6.63
C GLY A 756 -34.61 -8.25 -5.59
N PRO A 757 -34.43 -7.57 -4.45
CA PRO A 757 -35.47 -7.46 -3.44
C PRO A 757 -36.57 -6.47 -3.86
N LEU A 758 -37.78 -6.67 -3.33
CA LEU A 758 -38.76 -5.60 -3.24
C LEU A 758 -38.40 -4.73 -2.03
N VAL A 759 -38.20 -3.43 -2.25
CA VAL A 759 -37.88 -2.49 -1.17
C VAL A 759 -39.07 -1.59 -0.88
N THR A 760 -39.47 -1.51 0.38
CA THR A 760 -40.47 -0.54 0.86
C THR A 760 -39.76 0.50 1.72
N ALA A 761 -39.76 1.76 1.30
CA ALA A 761 -39.29 2.88 2.11
C ALA A 761 -40.48 3.73 2.57
N LYS A 762 -40.66 3.87 3.88
CA LYS A 762 -41.84 4.50 4.46
C LYS A 762 -41.47 5.50 5.55
N ALA A 763 -42.21 6.61 5.59
CA ALA A 763 -42.23 7.48 6.75
C ALA A 763 -43.65 7.99 6.99
N ALA A 764 -44.09 7.91 8.24
CA ALA A 764 -45.33 8.46 8.75
C ALA A 764 -45.03 9.47 9.87
N THR A 765 -45.76 10.58 9.86
CA THR A 765 -45.58 11.66 10.82
C THR A 765 -46.59 11.60 11.98
N LEU A 766 -47.69 10.87 11.80
CA LEU A 766 -48.69 10.60 12.83
C LEU A 766 -48.75 9.11 13.18
N SER A 767 -47.62 8.53 13.59
CA SER A 767 -47.57 7.16 14.11
C SER A 767 -47.63 7.16 15.64
N THR A 768 -48.76 6.74 16.22
CA THR A 768 -48.97 6.70 17.69
C THR A 768 -48.37 5.45 18.37
N GLU A 769 -47.57 4.67 17.64
CA GLU A 769 -46.91 3.48 18.19
C GLU A 769 -45.80 3.84 19.20
N GLU A 770 -45.73 3.10 20.30
CA GLU A 770 -44.64 3.22 21.28
C GLU A 770 -43.34 2.60 20.73
N GLU A 771 -43.43 1.52 19.97
CA GLU A 771 -42.31 0.84 19.30
C GLU A 771 -42.41 1.00 17.79
N GLN A 772 -41.80 2.06 17.27
CA GLN A 772 -41.78 2.33 15.83
C GLN A 772 -40.97 1.25 15.09
N LEU A 773 -41.55 0.63 14.06
CA LEU A 773 -40.82 -0.28 13.19
C LEU A 773 -39.67 0.49 12.54
N ARG A 774 -38.48 -0.13 12.48
CA ARG A 774 -37.31 0.44 11.82
C ARG A 774 -36.92 -0.35 10.59
N TYR A 775 -36.74 -1.66 10.76
CA TYR A 775 -36.43 -2.59 9.69
C TYR A 775 -37.29 -3.83 9.74
N TRP A 776 -37.75 -4.28 8.58
CA TRP A 776 -38.24 -5.64 8.37
C TRP A 776 -37.60 -6.22 7.12
N ILE A 777 -36.77 -7.25 7.28
CA ILE A 777 -35.98 -7.81 6.19
C ILE A 777 -36.26 -9.30 6.10
N ARG A 778 -36.64 -9.75 4.90
CA ARG A 778 -36.87 -11.17 4.59
C ARG A 778 -35.87 -11.63 3.55
N GLY A 779 -35.21 -12.74 3.82
CA GLY A 779 -34.37 -13.43 2.87
C GLY A 779 -34.65 -14.92 2.81
N SER A 780 -34.01 -15.61 1.87
CA SER A 780 -34.26 -17.02 1.58
C SER A 780 -33.81 -17.98 2.69
N LYS A 781 -32.97 -17.54 3.64
CA LYS A 781 -32.45 -18.36 4.76
C LYS A 781 -32.81 -17.81 6.14
N GLY A 782 -33.35 -16.59 6.21
CA GLY A 782 -33.69 -15.95 7.47
C GLY A 782 -34.36 -14.60 7.31
N SER A 783 -34.80 -14.03 8.42
CA SER A 783 -35.37 -12.68 8.50
C SER A 783 -34.83 -11.92 9.70
N PHE A 784 -34.80 -10.59 9.58
CA PHE A 784 -34.39 -9.68 10.64
C PHE A 784 -35.45 -8.61 10.83
N LYS A 785 -35.91 -8.42 12.06
CA LYS A 785 -36.88 -7.37 12.43
C LYS A 785 -36.30 -6.52 13.55
N LYS A 786 -36.37 -5.20 13.43
CA LYS A 786 -35.93 -4.26 14.46
C LYS A 786 -36.90 -3.08 14.60
N PHE A 787 -37.02 -2.60 15.83
CA PHE A 787 -37.74 -1.39 16.21
C PHE A 787 -36.76 -0.30 16.69
N HIS A 788 -37.22 0.95 16.65
CA HIS A 788 -36.51 2.18 17.00
C HIS A 788 -35.32 2.52 16.10
N LEU A 789 -35.10 3.83 15.92
CA LEU A 789 -33.92 4.41 15.27
C LEU A 789 -32.68 4.30 16.16
N ASP A 790 -31.52 4.48 15.55
CA ASP A 790 -30.22 4.66 16.21
C ASP A 790 -30.23 5.81 17.23
N VAL A 791 -29.44 5.64 18.30
CA VAL A 791 -29.43 6.51 19.49
C VAL A 791 -28.50 7.73 19.39
N GLN A 792 -27.58 7.79 18.41
CA GLN A 792 -26.53 8.81 18.35
C GLN A 792 -27.10 10.22 18.28
N GLU A 793 -28.15 10.46 17.50
CA GLU A 793 -28.81 11.76 17.43
C GLU A 793 -29.41 12.20 18.77
N ASP A 794 -30.13 11.30 19.45
CA ASP A 794 -30.74 11.58 20.75
C ASP A 794 -29.67 11.83 21.82
N GLN A 795 -28.57 11.07 21.77
CA GLN A 795 -27.44 11.23 22.68
C GLN A 795 -26.74 12.58 22.49
N LEU A 796 -26.49 13.01 21.24
CA LEU A 796 -25.94 14.34 20.95
C LEU A 796 -26.85 15.46 21.47
N ARG A 797 -28.17 15.32 21.31
CA ARG A 797 -29.16 16.29 21.83
C ARG A 797 -29.15 16.36 23.36
N ASN A 798 -28.87 15.24 24.03
CA ASN A 798 -28.77 15.14 25.49
C ASN A 798 -27.37 15.50 26.03
N GLY A 799 -26.47 16.00 25.17
CA GLY A 799 -25.16 16.52 25.57
C GLY A 799 -24.04 15.49 25.65
N LEU A 800 -24.30 14.23 25.30
CA LEU A 800 -23.23 13.24 25.12
C LEU A 800 -22.41 13.59 23.89
N LYS A 801 -21.14 13.22 23.91
CA LYS A 801 -20.18 13.50 22.83
C LYS A 801 -19.62 12.19 22.27
N PRO A 802 -19.23 12.17 20.98
CA PRO A 802 -18.48 11.05 20.46
C PRO A 802 -17.17 10.90 21.26
N GLY A 803 -16.89 9.68 21.72
CA GLY A 803 -15.79 9.39 22.65
C GLY A 803 -16.23 9.09 24.08
N ASP A 804 -17.47 9.43 24.46
CA ASP A 804 -18.05 8.97 25.73
C ASP A 804 -18.34 7.46 25.65
N ASP A 805 -18.11 6.71 26.74
CA ASP A 805 -18.18 5.23 26.79
C ASP A 805 -19.50 4.63 26.28
N VAL A 806 -20.61 5.36 26.39
CA VAL A 806 -21.96 4.89 26.02
C VAL A 806 -22.46 5.47 24.70
N PHE A 807 -21.67 6.31 24.03
CA PHE A 807 -22.06 6.97 22.79
C PHE A 807 -22.22 5.98 21.63
N GLY A 808 -23.33 6.06 20.91
CA GLY A 808 -23.74 5.17 19.84
C GLY A 808 -24.15 3.75 20.28
N ILE A 809 -24.00 3.39 21.56
CA ILE A 809 -24.35 2.04 22.02
C ILE A 809 -25.85 1.98 22.29
N GLU A 810 -26.56 1.17 21.51
CA GLU A 810 -27.98 0.89 21.77
C GLU A 810 -28.16 -0.01 23.00
N PRO A 811 -29.18 0.25 23.84
CA PRO A 811 -29.53 -0.62 24.96
C PRO A 811 -30.08 -1.97 24.46
N GLU A 812 -29.92 -3.03 25.26
CA GLU A 812 -30.26 -4.40 24.84
C GLU A 812 -31.75 -4.61 24.55
N ASN A 813 -32.64 -3.82 25.16
CA ASN A 813 -34.07 -3.84 24.86
C ASN A 813 -34.42 -3.30 23.46
N ARG A 814 -33.48 -2.65 22.75
CA ARG A 814 -33.63 -2.21 21.36
C ARG A 814 -32.98 -3.15 20.34
N ALA A 815 -32.50 -4.31 20.78
CA ALA A 815 -31.92 -5.32 19.92
C ALA A 815 -32.92 -5.87 18.89
N GLY A 816 -32.41 -6.26 17.72
CA GLY A 816 -33.24 -6.87 16.68
C GLY A 816 -33.58 -8.32 16.99
N LYS A 817 -34.61 -8.84 16.31
CA LYS A 817 -34.98 -10.25 16.29
C LYS A 817 -34.50 -10.88 14.99
N LEU A 818 -33.56 -11.83 15.09
CA LEU A 818 -33.06 -12.61 13.97
C LEU A 818 -33.71 -13.98 13.96
N VAL A 819 -34.29 -14.37 12.83
CA VAL A 819 -34.82 -15.72 12.58
C VAL A 819 -34.01 -16.36 11.48
N VAL A 820 -33.45 -17.55 11.71
CA VAL A 820 -32.68 -18.29 10.71
C VAL A 820 -33.20 -19.72 10.59
N VAL A 821 -33.12 -20.30 9.40
CA VAL A 821 -33.48 -21.71 9.19
C VAL A 821 -32.34 -22.60 9.68
N THR A 822 -32.59 -23.41 10.71
CA THR A 822 -31.65 -24.39 11.25
C THR A 822 -32.33 -25.75 11.22
N ASN A 823 -31.67 -26.77 10.65
CA ASN A 823 -32.25 -28.12 10.48
C ASN A 823 -33.63 -28.12 9.79
N GLY A 824 -33.80 -27.25 8.78
CA GLY A 824 -35.05 -27.13 8.02
C GLY A 824 -36.20 -26.43 8.74
N LYS A 825 -36.00 -25.88 9.96
CA LYS A 825 -37.03 -25.14 10.70
C LYS A 825 -36.55 -23.73 11.08
N PRO A 826 -37.42 -22.70 11.06
CA PRO A 826 -37.07 -21.37 11.55
C PRO A 826 -36.80 -21.39 13.06
N SER A 827 -35.71 -20.76 13.48
CA SER A 827 -35.33 -20.56 14.89
C SER A 827 -35.04 -19.09 15.14
N ALA A 828 -35.68 -18.51 16.16
CA ALA A 828 -35.57 -17.10 16.50
C ALA A 828 -34.62 -16.87 17.67
N ARG A 829 -33.83 -15.80 17.59
CA ARG A 829 -33.00 -15.30 18.70
C ARG A 829 -32.94 -13.78 18.69
N THR A 830 -32.70 -13.20 19.85
CA THR A 830 -32.31 -11.80 19.96
C THR A 830 -30.93 -11.61 19.33
N PHE A 831 -30.76 -10.55 18.55
CA PHE A 831 -29.52 -10.20 17.88
C PHE A 831 -29.17 -8.76 18.24
N LYS A 832 -28.15 -8.63 19.10
CA LYS A 832 -27.64 -7.33 19.54
C LYS A 832 -27.05 -6.59 18.35
N ASN A 833 -27.36 -5.30 18.25
CA ASN A 833 -26.80 -4.46 17.19
C ASN A 833 -25.29 -4.30 17.41
N ILE A 834 -24.58 -4.13 16.31
CA ILE A 834 -23.15 -3.86 16.32
C ILE A 834 -22.94 -2.47 16.93
N ALA A 835 -21.95 -2.34 17.80
CA ALA A 835 -21.51 -1.03 18.28
C ALA A 835 -21.04 -0.18 17.09
N PRO A 836 -21.54 1.05 16.91
CA PRO A 836 -21.23 1.83 15.74
C PRO A 836 -19.83 2.44 15.83
N GLU A 837 -19.17 2.58 14.69
CA GLU A 837 -17.94 3.35 14.55
C GLU A 837 -18.19 4.88 14.71
N THR A 838 -19.46 5.28 14.83
CA THR A 838 -20.01 6.64 15.00
C THR A 838 -19.90 7.55 13.76
N TYR A 839 -20.60 8.69 13.79
CA TYR A 839 -20.54 9.69 12.72
C TYR A 839 -19.15 10.30 12.49
N SER A 840 -18.20 10.13 13.42
CA SER A 840 -16.83 10.66 13.30
C SER A 840 -16.05 10.05 12.13
N VAL A 841 -16.42 8.83 11.71
CA VAL A 841 -15.83 8.15 10.54
C VAL A 841 -16.03 8.93 9.25
N LEU A 842 -17.14 9.66 9.09
CA LEU A 842 -17.36 10.51 7.93
C LEU A 842 -16.30 11.62 7.84
N TYR A 843 -15.98 12.27 8.96
CA TYR A 843 -15.00 13.34 8.97
C TYR A 843 -13.60 12.79 8.73
N GLN A 844 -13.21 11.74 9.45
CA GLN A 844 -11.90 11.12 9.26
C GLN A 844 -11.72 10.63 7.82
N GLY A 845 -12.72 9.96 7.25
CA GLY A 845 -12.69 9.52 5.86
C GLY A 845 -12.63 10.67 4.86
N PHE A 846 -13.30 11.80 5.12
CA PHE A 846 -13.17 12.97 4.25
C PHE A 846 -11.83 13.69 4.41
N ALA A 847 -11.25 13.77 5.61
CA ALA A 847 -9.86 14.22 5.79
C ALA A 847 -8.92 13.36 4.96
N ASP A 848 -9.06 12.04 5.03
CA ASP A 848 -8.24 11.10 4.28
C ASP A 848 -8.41 11.28 2.76
N ALA A 849 -9.63 11.53 2.31
CA ALA A 849 -9.94 11.87 0.92
C ALA A 849 -9.27 13.17 0.47
N VAL A 850 -9.34 14.24 1.28
CA VAL A 850 -8.74 15.54 1.00
C VAL A 850 -7.21 15.45 1.01
N ALA A 851 -6.61 14.91 2.07
CA ALA A 851 -5.16 14.78 2.23
C ALA A 851 -4.54 13.92 1.12
N SER A 852 -5.26 12.89 0.70
CA SER A 852 -4.81 12.04 -0.40
C SER A 852 -5.22 12.57 -1.77
N LYS A 853 -6.12 13.56 -1.89
CA LYS A 853 -6.75 13.99 -3.15
C LYS A 853 -7.48 12.85 -3.87
N ASN A 854 -8.21 12.01 -3.15
CA ASN A 854 -8.91 10.84 -3.69
C ASN A 854 -10.41 10.94 -3.48
N GLU A 855 -11.16 11.21 -4.56
CA GLU A 855 -12.63 11.18 -4.52
C GLU A 855 -13.14 9.80 -4.06
N ASP A 856 -12.39 8.73 -4.31
CA ASP A 856 -12.81 7.40 -3.92
C ASP A 856 -12.82 7.10 -2.43
N LEU A 857 -12.11 7.90 -1.64
CA LEU A 857 -12.15 7.81 -0.18
C LEU A 857 -13.23 8.71 0.41
N VAL A 858 -13.89 9.55 -0.39
CA VAL A 858 -15.00 10.39 0.08
C VAL A 858 -16.11 9.48 0.62
N PRO A 859 -16.45 9.56 1.91
CA PRO A 859 -17.34 8.58 2.55
C PRO A 859 -18.76 8.56 1.96
N VAL A 860 -19.22 9.70 1.46
CA VAL A 860 -20.49 9.86 0.76
C VAL A 860 -20.25 10.77 -0.43
N LYS A 861 -20.08 10.18 -1.61
CA LYS A 861 -19.77 10.92 -2.82
C LYS A 861 -20.96 11.74 -3.29
N ALA A 862 -20.71 12.92 -3.86
CA ALA A 862 -21.74 13.72 -4.52
C ALA A 862 -22.47 12.94 -5.63
N SER A 863 -21.78 12.05 -6.35
CA SER A 863 -22.36 11.19 -7.40
C SER A 863 -23.32 10.13 -6.85
N GLU A 864 -23.14 9.67 -5.61
CA GLU A 864 -24.08 8.78 -4.92
C GLU A 864 -25.29 9.56 -4.42
N ALA A 865 -25.05 10.71 -3.79
CA ALA A 865 -26.15 11.57 -3.33
C ALA A 865 -27.02 12.08 -4.49
N MET A 866 -26.43 12.39 -5.66
CA MET A 866 -27.17 12.72 -6.89
C MET A 866 -28.14 11.61 -7.29
N LYS A 867 -27.71 10.34 -7.19
CA LYS A 867 -28.57 9.18 -7.49
C LYS A 867 -29.72 9.05 -6.49
N VAL A 868 -29.48 9.34 -5.22
CA VAL A 868 -30.55 9.40 -4.20
C VAL A 868 -31.55 10.52 -4.50
N ILE A 869 -31.08 11.70 -4.90
CA ILE A 869 -31.96 12.79 -5.36
C ILE A 869 -32.77 12.35 -6.59
N ARG A 870 -32.16 11.61 -7.53
CA ARG A 870 -32.89 11.08 -8.69
C ARG A 870 -34.01 10.09 -8.30
N ILE A 871 -33.80 9.28 -7.25
CA ILE A 871 -34.86 8.41 -6.69
C ILE A 871 -35.98 9.26 -6.07
N ILE A 872 -35.66 10.35 -5.37
CA ILE A 872 -36.64 11.30 -4.83
C ILE A 872 -37.45 11.97 -5.95
N GLU A 873 -36.79 12.42 -7.02
CA GLU A 873 -37.46 13.00 -8.19
C GLU A 873 -38.42 11.99 -8.85
N ALA A 874 -37.99 10.74 -9.02
CA ALA A 874 -38.85 9.67 -9.54
C ALA A 874 -40.03 9.36 -8.62
N ALA A 875 -39.85 9.44 -7.29
CA ALA A 875 -40.95 9.31 -6.34
C ALA A 875 -41.99 10.43 -6.50
N ARG A 876 -41.54 11.68 -6.67
CA ARG A 876 -42.43 12.83 -6.92
C ARG A 876 -43.20 12.67 -8.22
N GLU A 877 -42.52 12.26 -9.29
CA GLU A 877 -43.12 12.00 -10.59
C GLU A 877 -44.14 10.84 -10.51
N SER A 878 -43.80 9.76 -9.82
CA SER A 878 -44.70 8.61 -9.64
C SER A 878 -45.97 9.00 -8.90
N ALA A 879 -45.85 9.74 -7.79
CA ALA A 879 -47.00 10.19 -7.01
C ALA A 879 -47.90 11.17 -7.78
N THR A 880 -47.32 11.98 -8.67
CA THR A 880 -48.08 12.92 -9.51
C THR A 880 -48.80 12.21 -10.65
N THR A 881 -48.16 11.24 -11.28
CA THR A 881 -48.68 10.56 -12.48
C THR A 881 -49.52 9.32 -12.17
N GLY A 882 -49.42 8.77 -10.95
CA GLY A 882 -50.03 7.50 -10.56
C GLY A 882 -49.38 6.28 -11.22
N LYS A 883 -48.20 6.42 -11.83
CA LYS A 883 -47.49 5.37 -12.56
C LYS A 883 -46.15 5.04 -11.93
N THR A 884 -45.64 3.83 -12.17
CA THR A 884 -44.25 3.49 -11.84
C THR A 884 -43.30 4.24 -12.77
N VAL A 885 -42.30 4.91 -12.20
CA VAL A 885 -41.23 5.60 -12.96
C VAL A 885 -40.05 4.66 -13.09
N VAL A 886 -39.60 4.42 -14.32
CA VAL A 886 -38.41 3.60 -14.62
C VAL A 886 -37.16 4.49 -14.54
N LEU A 887 -36.08 3.97 -13.95
CA LEU A 887 -34.84 4.69 -13.69
C LEU A 887 -33.65 4.20 -14.53
#